data_AF-A0A829YLQ6-F1
#
_entry.id   AF-A0A829YLQ6-F1
#
_cell.length_a   1.000
_cell.length_b   1.000
_cell.length_c   1.000
_cell.angle_alpha   90.00
_cell.angle_beta   90.00
_cell.angle_gamma   90.00
#
_symmetry.space_group_name_H-M   'P 1'
#
loop_
_entity.id
_entity.type
_entity.pdbx_description
1 polymer ?
#
loop_
_entity_poly.entity_id
_entity_poly.type
_entity_poly.pdbx_seq_one_letter_code
_entity_poly.pdbx_strand_id
1 'polypeptide(L)'
;MKLSIDVRLLALIMLFSVFAVASGPPAEAGGELRLVWNGDADKGVAMQVGGHANTTRVNASGAKITSNASSDAFPGIYFIFDAKERDRGFLKVHPKVFRKFASFTITTKAGDAYTDYLVAPVSGQQRSSDGGFVFLLDEVASGKHINMAFIDEALLLPLGSVPYPEIILELNELMTQAEGLRAGNREFPLQISHTDDGSDVNRAFPWVYANELIAIDDALEYARHAPVAWAAEAMVRLEDAMADLSDRIKADGSDPYFRLDPGPGRLPVTVTAPTNVWSARTPLDARVPADFAGGTFQVIPYPFADRDGKADVLQINYIHNGISTFGGITMQSPLSPSVNVPAGATIEFDVYYPKSAQGRFMRWRVRTTNADLDSYLRNYEYNNLNPDWVGSYNGETWLRAHHSINASTGTSSNFILELHGETGRPAETGMLLVANVKITAPDPNGIPLPNVVNLENQSVVAPLKSVYNKENGLFMVGAIGTGSVTGTRARHYEIFVDGNNLKAEGTHPRGPNWLRSVTGAALTGATTVPGTGEYNFPTNSYLAIRDSGAPGQYKAHGHVLAWYNQAPAWMRQIIPANLPSGYNGSTNFYGLGNGVTTQVRVDREMVRRVQFNHTMYVMRHFLTTDTKYGSSVSRGVIPFNSWDVLNEEIHESRHSELIPTDPNTWRTSLKHTNWLVAMSDELIGGEITQHYIYLLFKHAHIAAPNARMAAAYKANYASLPEYMKLDGHDADGSIDAYIVANPPKLTYNDYDIFTRSKARTVYNMVRALNTAWLSDPLYDGRPLIEDVGIQGHDSVGKSLASNNQYAMALYASLVDQGLLSGIAFSELDLKLPTDAPGGGATAPAVLNVKQSDALGYQYALMYKLFTKFAPYIDHIISWGVSGSGWQGSYVLFDSQSNANGGYYGAMKPDRFILGHSYLDQYFEGEYEKVQNGYEIDLGDLGSYTR
;
A
#
# COMPACT_ATOMS: atom_id res chain seq x y z
N MET A 1 0.65 21.60 30.00
CA MET A 1 0.34 20.18 29.68
C MET A 1 -1.11 19.93 30.06
N LYS A 2 -2.03 20.24 29.14
CA LYS A 2 -3.46 19.92 29.19
C LYS A 2 -3.75 19.31 27.83
N LEU A 3 -3.91 17.99 27.76
CA LEU A 3 -4.40 17.32 26.56
C LEU A 3 -5.89 17.64 26.49
N SER A 4 -6.24 18.72 25.77
CA SER A 4 -7.59 18.94 25.29
C SER A 4 -7.72 18.05 24.06
N ILE A 5 -8.31 16.86 24.21
CA ILE A 5 -8.80 16.09 23.07
C ILE A 5 -9.84 17.00 22.41
N ASP A 6 -9.56 17.43 21.18
CA ASP A 6 -10.41 18.32 20.42
C ASP A 6 -11.66 17.53 20.00
N VAL A 7 -12.75 17.71 20.77
CA VAL A 7 -14.06 17.08 20.57
C VAL A 7 -14.63 17.38 19.17
N ARG A 8 -14.09 18.39 18.47
CA ARG A 8 -14.44 18.70 17.07
C ARG A 8 -13.90 17.68 16.07
N LEU A 9 -12.83 16.94 16.40
CA LEU A 9 -12.20 15.97 15.51
C LEU A 9 -12.97 14.65 15.49
N LEU A 10 -13.55 14.21 16.62
CA LEU A 10 -14.43 13.03 16.68
C LEU A 10 -15.81 13.28 16.03
N ALA A 11 -16.35 14.50 16.17
CA ALA A 11 -17.57 14.92 15.49
C ALA A 11 -17.41 15.01 13.97
N LEU A 12 -16.18 15.19 13.47
CA LEU A 12 -15.88 15.11 12.04
C LEU A 12 -15.91 13.65 11.57
N ILE A 13 -15.33 12.71 12.33
CA ILE A 13 -15.19 11.29 11.96
C ILE A 13 -16.55 10.58 11.76
N MET A 14 -17.62 10.99 12.45
CA MET A 14 -18.94 10.35 12.32
C MET A 14 -19.94 11.10 11.42
N LEU A 15 -19.58 12.26 10.87
CA LEU A 15 -20.46 13.02 9.96
C LEU A 15 -20.42 12.49 8.51
N PHE A 16 -19.49 11.60 8.18
CA PHE A 16 -19.16 11.25 6.79
C PHE A 16 -19.87 10.00 6.24
N SER A 17 -20.28 9.05 7.10
CA SER A 17 -20.91 7.79 6.66
C SER A 17 -22.43 7.88 6.58
N VAL A 18 -22.94 8.93 5.92
CA VAL A 18 -24.38 9.30 5.91
C VAL A 18 -25.27 8.20 5.33
N PHE A 19 -24.79 7.39 4.39
CA PHE A 19 -25.61 6.36 3.72
C PHE A 19 -25.06 4.93 3.86
N ALA A 20 -24.07 4.70 4.73
CA ALA A 20 -23.41 3.41 4.89
C ALA A 20 -24.30 2.32 5.53
N VAL A 21 -25.44 2.70 6.11
CA VAL A 21 -26.33 1.82 6.89
C VAL A 21 -27.49 1.25 6.06
N ALA A 22 -27.64 1.67 4.79
CA ALA A 22 -28.86 1.49 3.99
C ALA A 22 -29.16 0.07 3.44
N SER A 23 -28.34 -0.95 3.70
CA SER A 23 -28.62 -2.31 3.22
C SER A 23 -27.72 -3.39 3.84
N GLY A 24 -27.69 -3.47 5.17
CA GLY A 24 -27.32 -4.73 5.80
C GLY A 24 -28.38 -5.80 5.51
N PRO A 25 -28.08 -7.11 5.54
CA PRO A 25 -29.14 -8.09 5.79
C PRO A 25 -29.93 -7.63 7.04
N PRO A 26 -31.24 -7.95 7.16
CA PRO A 26 -32.00 -7.61 8.37
C PRO A 26 -31.13 -7.97 9.55
N ALA A 27 -30.87 -7.00 10.42
CA ALA A 27 -29.99 -7.16 11.57
C ALA A 27 -30.23 -8.58 12.10
N GLU A 28 -29.21 -9.46 11.99
CA GLU A 28 -29.28 -10.71 12.72
C GLU A 28 -29.65 -10.27 14.13
N ALA A 29 -30.80 -10.75 14.61
CA ALA A 29 -31.27 -10.45 15.95
C ALA A 29 -30.22 -11.04 16.90
N GLY A 30 -29.20 -10.24 17.22
CA GLY A 30 -27.94 -10.71 17.80
C GLY A 30 -26.69 -10.20 17.09
N GLY A 31 -26.55 -8.88 16.89
CA GLY A 31 -25.22 -8.32 16.64
C GLY A 31 -24.33 -8.67 17.84
N GLU A 32 -23.36 -9.57 17.66
CA GLU A 32 -22.42 -9.93 18.73
C GLU A 32 -21.75 -8.65 19.23
N LEU A 33 -21.97 -8.31 20.50
CA LEU A 33 -21.23 -7.29 21.22
C LEU A 33 -19.80 -7.81 21.43
N ARG A 34 -18.98 -7.74 20.37
CA ARG A 34 -17.65 -8.33 20.33
C ARG A 34 -16.65 -7.39 20.99
N LEU A 35 -16.11 -7.80 22.13
CA LEU A 35 -15.02 -7.14 22.85
C LEU A 35 -13.70 -7.87 22.57
N VAL A 36 -12.61 -7.13 22.35
CA VAL A 36 -11.26 -7.71 22.17
C VAL A 36 -10.41 -7.38 23.39
N TRP A 37 -9.85 -8.38 24.06
CA TRP A 37 -8.95 -8.16 25.21
C TRP A 37 -7.52 -7.90 24.74
N ASN A 38 -6.99 -6.70 24.97
CA ASN A 38 -5.66 -6.26 24.49
C ASN A 38 -4.55 -6.37 25.55
N GLY A 39 -4.73 -7.22 26.56
CA GLY A 39 -3.72 -7.44 27.60
C GLY A 39 -3.35 -6.15 28.35
N ASP A 40 -2.07 -5.77 28.36
CA ASP A 40 -1.54 -4.69 29.20
C ASP A 40 -2.11 -3.31 28.85
N ALA A 41 -2.52 -3.08 27.60
CA ALA A 41 -3.17 -1.83 27.19
C ALA A 41 -4.54 -1.66 27.88
N ASP A 42 -5.35 -2.72 27.90
CA ASP A 42 -6.65 -2.72 28.57
C ASP A 42 -6.52 -2.71 30.10
N LYS A 43 -5.45 -3.30 30.66
CA LYS A 43 -5.14 -3.19 32.10
C LYS A 43 -4.82 -1.75 32.50
N GLY A 44 -4.13 -1.01 31.63
CA GLY A 44 -3.72 0.37 31.88
C GLY A 44 -4.90 1.34 32.09
N VAL A 45 -6.09 0.99 31.60
CA VAL A 45 -7.32 1.80 31.72
C VAL A 45 -8.32 1.23 32.73
N ALA A 46 -7.96 0.14 33.41
CA ALA A 46 -8.85 -0.55 34.33
C ALA A 46 -9.16 0.28 35.58
N MET A 47 -10.44 0.36 35.93
CA MET A 47 -10.90 1.00 37.16
C MET A 47 -11.05 -0.05 38.26
N GLN A 48 -10.46 0.20 39.42
CA GLN A 48 -10.58 -0.71 40.55
C GLN A 48 -11.99 -0.66 41.16
N VAL A 49 -12.58 -1.83 41.41
CA VAL A 49 -13.89 -2.01 42.03
C VAL A 49 -13.74 -2.85 43.28
N GLY A 50 -14.17 -2.29 44.41
CA GLY A 50 -14.11 -2.94 45.72
C GLY A 50 -15.21 -3.99 45.91
N GLY A 51 -14.83 -5.13 46.48
CA GLY A 51 -15.77 -6.17 46.89
C GLY A 51 -16.52 -5.86 48.20
N HIS A 52 -17.78 -6.24 48.27
CA HIS A 52 -18.58 -6.23 49.50
C HIS A 52 -19.05 -7.65 49.85
N ALA A 53 -18.78 -8.09 51.07
CA ALA A 53 -19.20 -9.41 51.54
C ALA A 53 -20.74 -9.53 51.52
N ASN A 54 -21.25 -10.52 50.78
CA ASN A 54 -22.67 -10.83 50.73
C ASN A 54 -22.99 -11.94 51.75
N THR A 55 -23.56 -11.53 52.89
CA THR A 55 -23.93 -12.42 54.00
C THR A 55 -25.31 -13.06 53.87
N THR A 56 -26.05 -12.69 52.83
CA THR A 56 -27.46 -13.11 52.62
C THR A 56 -27.62 -14.23 51.60
N ARG A 57 -26.63 -14.38 50.71
CA ARG A 57 -26.68 -15.37 49.63
C ARG A 57 -26.31 -16.77 50.14
N VAL A 58 -27.20 -17.74 49.91
CA VAL A 58 -27.04 -19.14 50.38
C VAL A 58 -26.80 -20.15 49.25
N ASN A 59 -26.93 -19.74 47.99
CA ASN A 59 -26.70 -20.61 46.83
C ASN A 59 -26.02 -19.84 45.67
N ALA A 60 -25.47 -20.58 44.71
CA ALA A 60 -24.78 -20.00 43.56
C ALA A 60 -25.67 -19.97 42.30
N SER A 61 -26.94 -19.59 42.45
CA SER A 61 -27.87 -19.40 41.32
C SER A 61 -27.62 -18.04 40.65
N GLY A 62 -27.55 -18.02 39.31
CA GLY A 62 -27.24 -16.84 38.48
C GLY A 62 -26.60 -17.23 37.15
N ALA A 63 -26.64 -16.34 36.16
CA ALA A 63 -26.00 -16.57 34.86
C ALA A 63 -24.48 -16.58 35.04
N LYS A 64 -23.87 -17.76 34.84
CA LYS A 64 -22.41 -17.92 34.97
C LYS A 64 -21.72 -17.18 33.84
N ILE A 65 -20.65 -16.46 34.17
CA ILE A 65 -19.74 -15.94 33.16
C ILE A 65 -18.60 -16.95 33.01
N THR A 66 -18.48 -17.53 31.83
CA THR A 66 -17.35 -18.39 31.47
C THR A 66 -16.08 -17.55 31.32
N SER A 67 -14.97 -18.05 31.85
CA SER A 67 -13.67 -17.39 31.73
C SER A 67 -13.27 -17.25 30.25
N ASN A 68 -12.69 -16.09 29.91
CA ASN A 68 -12.14 -15.77 28.58
C ASN A 68 -13.18 -15.96 27.46
N ALA A 69 -14.44 -15.68 27.78
CA ALA A 69 -15.55 -15.72 26.85
C ALA A 69 -16.55 -14.61 27.20
N SER A 70 -17.27 -14.15 26.19
CA SER A 70 -18.45 -13.31 26.41
C SER A 70 -19.52 -14.13 27.13
N SER A 71 -20.30 -13.48 28.00
CA SER A 71 -21.45 -14.15 28.61
C SER A 71 -22.53 -14.40 27.54
N ASP A 72 -22.93 -15.66 27.37
CA ASP A 72 -24.05 -16.03 26.49
C ASP A 72 -25.37 -15.38 26.93
N ALA A 73 -25.56 -15.23 28.25
CA ALA A 73 -26.75 -14.61 28.83
C ALA A 73 -26.70 -13.07 28.78
N PHE A 74 -25.51 -12.49 28.77
CA PHE A 74 -25.27 -11.05 28.72
C PHE A 74 -24.19 -10.70 27.71
N PRO A 75 -24.52 -10.70 26.40
CA PRO A 75 -23.57 -10.32 25.35
C PRO A 75 -22.94 -8.95 25.66
N GLY A 76 -21.63 -8.82 25.44
CA GLY A 76 -20.88 -7.59 25.72
C GLY A 76 -20.35 -7.48 27.15
N ILE A 77 -20.46 -8.52 27.97
CA ILE A 77 -19.72 -8.65 29.23
C ILE A 77 -18.69 -9.76 29.06
N TYR A 78 -17.41 -9.44 29.25
CA TYR A 78 -16.28 -10.33 29.04
C TYR A 78 -15.43 -10.40 30.30
N PHE A 79 -15.34 -11.58 30.92
CA PHE A 79 -14.59 -11.77 32.17
C PHE A 79 -13.29 -12.53 31.90
N ILE A 80 -12.17 -11.97 32.36
CA ILE A 80 -10.83 -12.46 32.05
C ILE A 80 -10.27 -13.25 33.22
N PHE A 81 -9.87 -14.50 32.93
CA PHE A 81 -9.19 -15.38 33.87
C PHE A 81 -8.14 -16.21 33.12
N ASP A 82 -6.87 -15.82 33.18
CA ASP A 82 -5.80 -16.56 32.53
C ASP A 82 -5.56 -17.94 33.23
N ALA A 83 -5.27 -18.97 32.43
CA ALA A 83 -5.04 -20.36 32.88
C ALA A 83 -3.70 -20.57 33.62
N LYS A 84 -2.85 -19.55 33.68
CA LYS A 84 -1.54 -19.52 34.37
C LYS A 84 -1.57 -18.63 35.64
N GLU A 85 -2.75 -18.22 36.09
CA GLU A 85 -3.00 -17.37 37.26
C GLU A 85 -2.43 -15.94 37.21
N ARG A 86 -2.12 -15.38 36.03
CA ARG A 86 -1.47 -14.05 35.91
C ARG A 86 -2.45 -12.87 35.86
N ASP A 87 -3.61 -13.06 35.24
CA ASP A 87 -4.60 -12.00 35.01
C ASP A 87 -5.93 -12.36 35.69
N ARG A 88 -5.98 -12.21 37.02
CA ARG A 88 -7.16 -12.48 37.84
C ARG A 88 -7.99 -11.21 38.04
N GLY A 89 -9.29 -11.27 37.76
CA GLY A 89 -10.26 -10.27 38.21
C GLY A 89 -10.51 -9.09 37.29
N PHE A 90 -10.08 -9.15 36.02
CA PHE A 90 -10.46 -8.13 35.05
C PHE A 90 -11.81 -8.44 34.40
N LEU A 91 -12.62 -7.41 34.24
CA LEU A 91 -13.90 -7.44 33.56
C LEU A 91 -13.89 -6.36 32.49
N LYS A 92 -14.15 -6.74 31.24
CA LYS A 92 -14.37 -5.80 30.14
C LYS A 92 -15.85 -5.77 29.78
N VAL A 93 -16.40 -4.57 29.65
CA VAL A 93 -17.84 -4.35 29.43
C VAL A 93 -18.05 -3.39 28.27
N HIS A 94 -18.89 -3.80 27.32
CA HIS A 94 -19.23 -3.01 26.16
C HIS A 94 -20.15 -1.85 26.57
N PRO A 95 -19.98 -0.62 26.05
CA PRO A 95 -20.81 0.53 26.41
C PRO A 95 -22.31 0.29 26.29
N LYS A 96 -22.75 -0.45 25.25
CA LYS A 96 -24.16 -0.87 25.07
C LYS A 96 -24.76 -1.62 26.26
N VAL A 97 -23.96 -2.32 27.08
CA VAL A 97 -24.45 -2.93 28.32
C VAL A 97 -24.90 -1.85 29.30
N PHE A 98 -24.13 -0.76 29.43
CA PHE A 98 -24.48 0.37 30.29
C PHE A 98 -25.54 1.30 29.70
N ARG A 99 -25.86 1.17 28.40
CA ARG A 99 -27.07 1.77 27.79
C ARG A 99 -28.34 1.01 28.16
N LYS A 100 -28.22 -0.27 28.55
CA LYS A 100 -29.35 -1.12 28.96
C LYS A 100 -29.51 -1.21 30.48
N PHE A 101 -28.41 -1.17 31.23
CA PHE A 101 -28.36 -1.28 32.69
C PHE A 101 -27.45 -0.20 33.27
N ALA A 102 -27.95 0.66 34.17
CA ALA A 102 -27.15 1.76 34.74
C ALA A 102 -25.94 1.24 35.55
N SER A 103 -26.13 0.09 36.18
CA SER A 103 -25.10 -0.71 36.84
C SER A 103 -25.59 -2.15 36.92
N PHE A 104 -24.68 -3.07 37.21
CA PHE A 104 -25.01 -4.44 37.54
C PHE A 104 -24.04 -4.97 38.60
N THR A 105 -24.46 -6.00 39.31
CA THR A 105 -23.64 -6.62 40.35
C THR A 105 -23.05 -7.92 39.81
N ILE A 106 -21.72 -8.04 39.92
CA ILE A 106 -21.03 -9.33 39.79
C ILE A 106 -20.85 -9.90 41.17
N THR A 107 -21.31 -11.13 41.37
CA THR A 107 -21.01 -11.87 42.59
C THR A 107 -19.95 -12.92 42.30
N THR A 108 -18.93 -13.00 43.15
CA THR A 108 -17.92 -14.05 43.12
C THR A 108 -18.05 -14.96 44.33
N LYS A 109 -17.62 -16.22 44.19
CA LYS A 109 -17.66 -17.23 45.25
C LYS A 109 -16.27 -17.80 45.53
N ALA A 110 -15.86 -17.77 46.79
CA ALA A 110 -14.65 -18.44 47.32
C ALA A 110 -15.02 -19.30 48.53
N GLY A 111 -14.90 -20.63 48.41
CA GLY A 111 -15.45 -21.55 49.42
C GLY A 111 -16.97 -21.38 49.55
N ASP A 112 -17.48 -21.08 50.74
CA ASP A 112 -18.89 -20.75 51.01
C ASP A 112 -19.15 -19.24 51.18
N ALA A 113 -18.14 -18.39 50.96
CA ALA A 113 -18.28 -16.94 51.03
C ALA A 113 -18.60 -16.35 49.64
N TYR A 114 -19.46 -15.34 49.63
CA TYR A 114 -19.85 -14.58 48.43
C TYR A 114 -19.44 -13.12 48.58
N THR A 115 -18.89 -12.54 47.52
CA THR A 115 -18.52 -11.11 47.45
C THR A 115 -19.19 -10.49 46.24
N ASP A 116 -19.91 -9.38 46.45
CA ASP A 116 -20.59 -8.59 45.43
C ASP A 116 -19.72 -7.40 45.01
N TYR A 117 -19.66 -7.16 43.69
CA TYR A 117 -18.98 -6.03 43.06
C TYR A 117 -20.01 -5.24 42.27
N LEU A 118 -20.24 -3.98 42.66
CA LEU A 118 -21.08 -3.07 41.90
C LEU A 118 -20.30 -2.52 40.72
N VAL A 119 -20.67 -2.94 39.51
CA VAL A 119 -20.03 -2.52 38.27
C VAL A 119 -20.83 -1.38 37.66
N ALA A 120 -20.22 -0.21 37.59
CA ALA A 120 -20.80 0.99 36.99
C ALA A 120 -19.69 1.87 36.38
N PRO A 121 -19.92 2.54 35.24
CA PRO A 121 -18.98 3.51 34.69
C PRO A 121 -18.77 4.68 35.64
N VAL A 122 -17.54 5.18 35.71
CA VAL A 122 -17.16 6.31 36.56
C VAL A 122 -16.74 7.50 35.71
N SER A 123 -16.99 8.71 36.21
CA SER A 123 -16.63 9.94 35.50
C SER A 123 -15.14 9.98 35.14
N GLY A 124 -14.81 10.19 33.86
CA GLY A 124 -13.43 10.30 33.41
C GLY A 124 -12.65 8.98 33.40
N GLN A 125 -13.33 7.84 33.51
CA GLN A 125 -12.72 6.53 33.33
C GLN A 125 -12.18 6.42 31.90
N GLN A 126 -10.90 6.09 31.77
CA GLN A 126 -10.30 5.85 30.45
C GLN A 126 -10.91 4.59 29.84
N ARG A 127 -11.17 4.63 28.53
CA ARG A 127 -11.71 3.50 27.77
C ARG A 127 -10.58 2.79 27.04
N SER A 128 -10.80 1.52 26.75
CA SER A 128 -9.96 0.77 25.82
C SER A 128 -10.13 1.29 24.39
N SER A 129 -9.23 0.91 23.47
CA SER A 129 -9.24 1.40 22.08
C SER A 129 -10.50 1.02 21.28
N ASP A 130 -11.19 -0.06 21.68
CA ASP A 130 -12.49 -0.48 21.16
C ASP A 130 -13.67 0.14 21.94
N GLY A 131 -13.40 1.14 22.79
CA GLY A 131 -14.40 1.86 23.57
C GLY A 131 -14.93 1.10 24.80
N GLY A 132 -14.42 -0.10 25.10
CA GLY A 132 -14.84 -0.90 26.24
C GLY A 132 -14.43 -0.31 27.60
N PHE A 133 -15.29 -0.46 28.60
CA PHE A 133 -14.95 -0.18 30.00
C PHE A 133 -14.22 -1.38 30.61
N VAL A 134 -13.13 -1.13 31.32
CA VAL A 134 -12.37 -2.18 32.01
C VAL A 134 -12.43 -1.95 33.52
N PHE A 135 -12.73 -3.00 34.26
CA PHE A 135 -12.81 -3.01 35.72
C PHE A 135 -11.88 -4.06 36.30
N LEU A 136 -11.23 -3.75 37.41
CA LEU A 136 -10.42 -4.66 38.19
C LEU A 136 -11.12 -4.95 39.52
N LEU A 137 -11.59 -6.18 39.70
CA LEU A 137 -12.21 -6.66 40.92
C LEU A 137 -11.10 -7.05 41.92
N ASP A 138 -10.95 -6.26 42.99
CA ASP A 138 -9.73 -6.24 43.82
C ASP A 138 -9.48 -7.47 44.70
N GLU A 139 -10.51 -8.05 45.33
CA GLU A 139 -10.37 -9.32 46.06
C GLU A 139 -10.20 -10.52 45.10
N VAL A 140 -10.63 -10.38 43.84
CA VAL A 140 -10.41 -11.38 42.78
C VAL A 140 -8.96 -11.36 42.30
N ALA A 141 -8.39 -10.18 42.14
CA ALA A 141 -7.00 -10.01 41.74
C ALA A 141 -6.00 -10.51 42.78
N SER A 142 -6.36 -10.47 44.06
CA SER A 142 -5.49 -10.83 45.19
C SER A 142 -5.70 -12.27 45.71
N GLY A 143 -6.83 -12.92 45.43
CA GLY A 143 -7.18 -14.25 45.92
C GLY A 143 -6.91 -15.40 44.93
N LYS A 144 -6.32 -16.51 45.40
CA LYS A 144 -6.04 -17.69 44.55
C LYS A 144 -7.19 -18.70 44.38
N HIS A 145 -8.39 -18.42 44.91
CA HIS A 145 -9.42 -19.46 45.14
C HIS A 145 -10.87 -19.06 44.81
N ILE A 146 -11.08 -18.24 43.76
CA ILE A 146 -12.44 -17.98 43.27
C ILE A 146 -12.87 -19.10 42.32
N ASN A 147 -13.97 -19.75 42.68
CA ASN A 147 -14.46 -20.92 41.97
C ASN A 147 -15.50 -20.56 40.90
N MET A 148 -16.22 -19.44 41.03
CA MET A 148 -17.23 -18.97 40.07
C MET A 148 -17.47 -17.45 40.15
N ALA A 149 -17.83 -16.83 39.02
CA ALA A 149 -18.41 -15.49 38.91
C ALA A 149 -19.75 -15.58 38.15
N PHE A 150 -20.76 -14.85 38.60
CA PHE A 150 -22.08 -14.81 37.95
C PHE A 150 -22.73 -13.44 38.13
N ILE A 151 -23.63 -13.10 37.21
CA ILE A 151 -24.41 -11.85 37.25
C ILE A 151 -25.69 -12.10 38.04
N ASP A 152 -25.99 -11.23 39.00
CA ASP A 152 -27.25 -11.31 39.73
C ASP A 152 -28.37 -10.58 38.97
N GLU A 153 -29.22 -11.36 38.32
CA GLU A 153 -30.39 -10.85 37.58
C GLU A 153 -31.39 -10.09 38.45
N ALA A 154 -31.45 -10.37 39.76
CA ALA A 154 -32.35 -9.70 40.70
C ALA A 154 -31.86 -8.30 41.13
N LEU A 155 -30.60 -7.96 40.80
CA LEU A 155 -29.95 -6.68 41.11
C LEU A 155 -29.56 -5.88 39.85
N LEU A 156 -30.11 -6.25 38.68
CA LEU A 156 -30.07 -5.39 37.50
C LEU A 156 -30.91 -4.15 37.81
N LEU A 157 -30.25 -3.00 37.99
CA LEU A 157 -30.95 -1.73 38.12
C LEU A 157 -31.37 -1.26 36.72
N PRO A 158 -32.68 -1.26 36.39
CA PRO A 158 -33.16 -0.66 35.15
C PRO A 158 -32.87 0.83 35.20
N LEU A 159 -32.53 1.42 34.05
CA LEU A 159 -32.13 2.83 33.98
C LEU A 159 -33.14 3.77 34.67
N GLY A 160 -32.67 4.53 35.65
CA GLY A 160 -33.50 5.51 36.35
C GLY A 160 -32.85 6.30 37.50
N SER A 161 -31.62 5.99 37.95
CA SER A 161 -31.08 6.65 39.16
C SER A 161 -29.64 7.15 39.12
N VAL A 162 -28.79 6.78 38.15
CA VAL A 162 -27.46 7.40 37.98
C VAL A 162 -27.00 7.37 36.51
N PRO A 163 -27.13 8.45 35.73
CA PRO A 163 -26.47 8.54 34.43
C PRO A 163 -24.97 8.82 34.59
N TYR A 164 -24.13 8.09 33.86
CA TYR A 164 -22.69 8.40 33.83
C TYR A 164 -22.44 9.68 33.03
N PRO A 165 -21.39 10.47 33.34
CA PRO A 165 -21.30 11.86 32.88
C PRO A 165 -21.15 12.07 31.36
N GLU A 166 -20.77 11.04 30.62
CA GLU A 166 -20.52 11.12 29.18
C GLU A 166 -21.73 10.76 28.33
N ILE A 167 -22.84 10.27 28.92
CA ILE A 167 -24.01 9.82 28.16
C ILE A 167 -24.67 10.94 27.34
N ILE A 168 -24.59 12.18 27.82
CA ILE A 168 -25.10 13.35 27.09
C ILE A 168 -24.19 13.71 25.91
N LEU A 169 -22.88 13.48 26.03
CA LEU A 169 -21.96 13.67 24.91
C LEU A 169 -22.26 12.64 23.81
N GLU A 170 -22.42 11.36 24.17
CA GLU A 170 -22.78 10.30 23.22
C GLU A 170 -24.15 10.56 22.57
N LEU A 171 -25.16 11.02 23.33
CA LEU A 171 -26.46 11.38 22.78
C LEU A 171 -26.35 12.55 21.79
N ASN A 172 -25.60 13.60 22.12
CA ASN A 172 -25.39 14.75 21.23
C ASN A 172 -24.67 14.35 19.94
N GLU A 173 -23.68 13.46 20.03
CA GLU A 173 -22.99 12.89 18.86
C GLU A 173 -23.97 12.09 17.98
N LEU A 174 -24.82 11.26 18.58
CA LEU A 174 -25.83 10.49 17.85
C LEU A 174 -26.93 11.37 17.22
N MET A 175 -27.36 12.42 17.92
CA MET A 175 -28.27 13.43 17.36
C MET A 175 -27.66 14.10 16.14
N THR A 176 -26.38 14.45 16.20
CA THR A 176 -25.64 15.04 15.08
C THR A 176 -25.60 14.09 13.88
N GLN A 177 -25.40 12.78 14.12
CA GLN A 177 -25.45 11.76 13.07
C GLN A 177 -26.85 11.61 12.45
N ALA A 178 -27.89 11.58 13.29
CA ALA A 178 -29.27 11.50 12.84
C ALA A 178 -29.68 12.74 12.02
N GLU A 179 -29.27 13.94 12.44
CA GLU A 179 -29.47 15.17 11.67
C GLU A 179 -28.71 15.13 10.34
N GLY A 180 -27.48 14.59 10.32
CA GLY A 180 -26.70 14.37 9.11
C GLY A 180 -27.38 13.41 8.13
N LEU A 181 -27.82 12.24 8.60
CA LEU A 181 -28.59 11.26 7.82
C LEU A 181 -29.85 11.89 7.20
N ARG A 182 -30.60 12.63 8.01
CA ARG A 182 -31.85 13.29 7.60
C ARG A 182 -31.62 14.45 6.64
N ALA A 183 -30.44 15.07 6.63
CA ALA A 183 -30.09 16.15 5.73
C ALA A 183 -29.41 15.66 4.43
N GLY A 184 -28.69 14.54 4.48
CA GLY A 184 -27.70 14.19 3.48
C GLY A 184 -26.38 14.97 3.67
N ASN A 185 -25.47 14.86 2.70
CA ASN A 185 -24.24 15.64 2.70
C ASN A 185 -24.31 16.80 1.69
N ARG A 186 -23.28 17.66 1.68
CA ARG A 186 -23.25 18.86 0.83
C ARG A 186 -23.35 18.56 -0.67
N GLU A 187 -22.78 17.45 -1.13
CA GLU A 187 -22.81 17.04 -2.53
C GLU A 187 -24.09 16.26 -2.86
N PHE A 188 -24.64 15.55 -1.87
CA PHE A 188 -25.79 14.66 -1.99
C PHE A 188 -26.81 14.92 -0.87
N PRO A 189 -27.54 16.04 -0.94
CA PRO A 189 -28.62 16.31 0.01
C PRO A 189 -29.74 15.28 -0.17
N LEU A 190 -30.34 14.84 0.94
CA LEU A 190 -31.48 13.93 0.90
C LEU A 190 -32.69 14.67 0.34
N GLN A 191 -33.19 14.25 -0.82
CA GLN A 191 -34.39 14.83 -1.41
C GLN A 191 -35.66 14.23 -0.81
N ILE A 192 -36.71 15.04 -0.72
CA ILE A 192 -38.01 14.64 -0.19
C ILE A 192 -39.01 14.69 -1.35
N SER A 193 -39.56 13.53 -1.71
CA SER A 193 -40.63 13.43 -2.67
C SER A 193 -41.99 13.60 -1.97
N HIS A 194 -42.85 14.40 -2.61
CA HIS A 194 -44.24 14.60 -2.21
C HIS A 194 -45.22 13.89 -3.16
N THR A 195 -44.71 13.10 -4.10
CA THR A 195 -45.48 12.25 -5.00
C THR A 195 -45.34 10.79 -4.59
N ASP A 196 -46.32 9.97 -4.93
CA ASP A 196 -46.29 8.53 -4.59
C ASP A 196 -45.32 7.72 -5.46
N ASP A 197 -44.72 8.34 -6.49
CA ASP A 197 -43.85 7.69 -7.48
C ASP A 197 -42.43 8.28 -7.56
N GLY A 198 -42.12 9.32 -6.79
CA GLY A 198 -40.80 9.95 -6.80
C GLY A 198 -40.50 10.75 -8.07
N SER A 199 -41.52 11.12 -8.85
CA SER A 199 -41.34 11.82 -10.14
C SER A 199 -40.92 13.29 -10.01
N ASP A 200 -41.08 13.87 -8.81
CA ASP A 200 -40.73 15.25 -8.47
C ASP A 200 -39.27 15.44 -8.00
N VAL A 201 -38.51 14.36 -7.84
CA VAL A 201 -37.11 14.38 -7.40
C VAL A 201 -36.18 13.80 -8.47
N ASN A 202 -34.89 14.17 -8.43
CA ASN A 202 -33.90 13.52 -9.28
C ASN A 202 -33.48 12.19 -8.65
N ARG A 203 -33.98 11.08 -9.21
CA ARG A 203 -33.78 9.72 -8.69
C ARG A 203 -32.34 9.20 -8.77
N ALA A 204 -31.45 9.91 -9.46
CA ALA A 204 -30.01 9.62 -9.48
C ALA A 204 -29.31 9.91 -8.14
N PHE A 205 -29.93 10.74 -7.30
CA PHE A 205 -29.44 11.16 -5.98
C PHE A 205 -30.28 10.54 -4.87
N PRO A 206 -29.80 10.49 -3.61
CA PRO A 206 -30.56 9.95 -2.50
C PRO A 206 -31.88 10.71 -2.26
N TRP A 207 -32.96 9.95 -2.08
CA TRP A 207 -34.31 10.50 -1.85
C TRP A 207 -35.19 9.57 -1.01
N VAL A 208 -36.22 10.14 -0.39
CA VAL A 208 -37.27 9.43 0.38
C VAL A 208 -38.64 10.07 0.14
N TYR A 209 -39.72 9.38 0.49
CA TYR A 209 -41.05 9.95 0.57
C TYR A 209 -41.22 10.76 1.86
N ALA A 210 -42.02 11.82 1.84
CA ALA A 210 -42.22 12.68 3.01
C ALA A 210 -42.71 11.94 4.28
N ASN A 211 -43.50 10.88 4.14
CA ASN A 211 -43.99 10.08 5.26
C ASN A 211 -42.92 9.16 5.88
N GLU A 212 -41.82 8.89 5.17
CA GLU A 212 -40.72 8.04 5.64
C GLU A 212 -39.79 8.78 6.62
N LEU A 213 -39.91 10.10 6.74
CA LEU A 213 -39.13 10.92 7.67
C LEU A 213 -39.73 11.04 9.07
N ILE A 214 -41.00 10.63 9.26
CA ILE A 214 -41.74 10.86 10.52
C ILE A 214 -40.98 10.25 11.71
N ALA A 215 -40.49 9.01 11.57
CA ALA A 215 -39.81 8.31 12.65
C ALA A 215 -38.51 9.00 13.10
N ILE A 216 -37.71 9.52 12.15
CA ILE A 216 -36.46 10.21 12.48
C ILE A 216 -36.71 11.59 13.07
N ASP A 217 -37.71 12.33 12.55
CA ASP A 217 -38.04 13.66 13.02
C ASP A 217 -38.60 13.59 14.46
N ASP A 218 -39.46 12.59 14.76
CA ASP A 218 -39.97 12.34 16.12
C ASP A 218 -38.86 11.89 17.09
N ALA A 219 -37.93 11.03 16.65
CA ALA A 219 -36.81 10.58 17.48
C ALA A 219 -35.84 11.72 17.81
N LEU A 220 -35.54 12.59 16.83
CA LEU A 220 -34.74 13.79 17.02
C LEU A 220 -35.40 14.77 18.01
N GLU A 221 -36.69 15.00 17.87
CA GLU A 221 -37.44 15.87 18.78
C GLU A 221 -37.45 15.32 20.21
N TYR A 222 -37.65 14.00 20.37
CA TYR A 222 -37.54 13.34 21.67
C TYR A 222 -36.15 13.53 22.28
N ALA A 223 -35.10 13.32 21.50
CA ALA A 223 -33.72 13.42 21.97
C ALA A 223 -33.34 14.85 22.41
N ARG A 224 -33.77 15.89 21.69
CA ARG A 224 -33.54 17.30 22.07
C ARG A 224 -34.14 17.68 23.43
N HIS A 225 -35.22 17.00 23.81
CA HIS A 225 -35.95 17.26 25.05
C HIS A 225 -35.72 16.20 26.14
N ALA A 226 -34.89 15.18 25.87
CA ALA A 226 -34.63 14.10 26.80
C ALA A 226 -33.82 14.60 28.02
N PRO A 227 -34.33 14.46 29.26
CA PRO A 227 -33.52 14.68 30.45
C PRO A 227 -32.43 13.60 30.54
N VAL A 228 -31.36 13.88 31.30
CA VAL A 228 -30.22 12.95 31.45
C VAL A 228 -30.63 11.53 31.84
N ALA A 229 -31.71 11.38 32.64
CA ALA A 229 -32.25 10.09 33.03
C ALA A 229 -32.80 9.25 31.86
N TRP A 230 -33.18 9.88 30.74
CA TRP A 230 -33.77 9.24 29.55
C TRP A 230 -32.82 9.25 28.35
N ALA A 231 -31.58 9.70 28.53
CA ALA A 231 -30.61 9.80 27.44
C ALA A 231 -30.39 8.45 26.73
N ALA A 232 -30.32 7.33 27.48
CA ALA A 232 -30.16 6.01 26.85
C ALA A 232 -31.38 5.59 26.03
N GLU A 233 -32.60 5.91 26.48
CA GLU A 233 -33.82 5.62 25.72
C GLU A 233 -33.87 6.46 24.44
N ALA A 234 -33.51 7.74 24.55
CA ALA A 234 -33.39 8.62 23.39
C ALA A 234 -32.37 8.10 22.37
N MET A 235 -31.24 7.56 22.85
CA MET A 235 -30.24 6.95 21.96
C MET A 235 -30.78 5.73 21.23
N VAL A 236 -31.48 4.81 21.92
CA VAL A 236 -32.07 3.62 21.26
C VAL A 236 -33.10 4.04 20.20
N ARG A 237 -33.98 5.00 20.53
CA ARG A 237 -34.97 5.52 19.57
C ARG A 237 -34.31 6.14 18.33
N LEU A 238 -33.21 6.88 18.52
CA LEU A 238 -32.44 7.44 17.41
C LEU A 238 -31.77 6.36 16.58
N GLU A 239 -31.11 5.38 17.20
CA GLU A 239 -30.47 4.26 16.50
C GLU A 239 -31.50 3.49 15.64
N ASP A 240 -32.67 3.18 16.20
CA ASP A 240 -33.76 2.49 15.49
C ASP A 240 -34.31 3.34 14.33
N ALA A 241 -34.54 4.63 14.55
CA ALA A 241 -35.06 5.53 13.52
C ALA A 241 -34.04 5.80 12.41
N MET A 242 -32.74 5.86 12.73
CA MET A 242 -31.66 5.98 11.76
C MET A 242 -31.57 4.73 10.88
N ALA A 243 -31.71 3.54 11.47
CA ALA A 243 -31.75 2.28 10.73
C ALA A 243 -32.96 2.25 9.78
N ASP A 244 -34.16 2.56 10.28
CA ASP A 244 -35.39 2.60 9.46
C ASP A 244 -35.29 3.62 8.32
N LEU A 245 -34.79 4.83 8.58
CA LEU A 245 -34.58 5.82 7.53
C LEU A 245 -33.57 5.32 6.49
N SER A 246 -32.45 4.74 6.93
CA SER A 246 -31.40 4.25 6.04
C SER A 246 -31.94 3.23 5.04
N ASP A 247 -32.76 2.27 5.51
CA ASP A 247 -33.39 1.24 4.68
C ASP A 247 -34.43 1.81 3.68
N ARG A 248 -34.92 3.03 3.91
CA ARG A 248 -35.91 3.70 3.05
C ARG A 248 -35.28 4.59 2.00
N ILE A 249 -33.99 4.93 2.09
CA ILE A 249 -33.33 5.82 1.14
C ILE A 249 -33.22 5.13 -0.21
N LYS A 250 -33.60 5.86 -1.26
CA LYS A 250 -33.66 5.39 -2.63
C LYS A 250 -32.66 6.15 -3.49
N ALA A 251 -32.07 5.45 -4.45
CA ALA A 251 -31.34 6.03 -5.58
C ALA A 251 -31.31 4.99 -6.72
N ASP A 252 -31.37 5.45 -7.97
CA ASP A 252 -31.35 4.56 -9.14
C ASP A 252 -29.92 4.21 -9.61
N GLY A 253 -28.89 4.81 -9.01
CA GLY A 253 -27.48 4.54 -9.29
C GLY A 253 -27.01 5.02 -10.68
N SER A 254 -27.75 5.91 -11.33
CA SER A 254 -27.39 6.46 -12.64
C SER A 254 -26.33 7.57 -12.60
N ASP A 255 -26.11 8.22 -11.44
CA ASP A 255 -25.00 9.16 -11.26
C ASP A 255 -23.70 8.37 -10.93
N PRO A 256 -22.60 8.57 -11.69
CA PRO A 256 -21.37 7.81 -11.48
C PRO A 256 -20.60 8.19 -10.20
N TYR A 257 -21.03 9.24 -9.49
CA TYR A 257 -20.43 9.69 -8.23
C TYR A 257 -21.20 9.24 -6.99
N PHE A 258 -22.39 8.66 -7.12
CA PHE A 258 -23.20 8.25 -5.99
C PHE A 258 -23.70 6.82 -6.14
N ARG A 259 -23.52 6.01 -5.10
CA ARG A 259 -24.16 4.70 -5.00
C ARG A 259 -24.54 4.38 -3.57
N LEU A 260 -25.76 3.87 -3.38
CA LEU A 260 -26.10 3.14 -2.17
C LEU A 260 -25.28 1.86 -2.10
N ASP A 261 -25.01 1.35 -0.88
CA ASP A 261 -24.25 0.11 -0.75
C ASP A 261 -24.92 -0.99 -1.59
N PRO A 262 -24.23 -1.56 -2.61
CA PRO A 262 -24.81 -2.63 -3.42
C PRO A 262 -24.87 -3.96 -2.64
N GLY A 263 -24.49 -3.95 -1.36
CA GLY A 263 -24.44 -5.08 -0.47
C GLY A 263 -23.03 -5.71 -0.43
N PRO A 264 -22.85 -6.74 0.40
CA PRO A 264 -21.57 -7.42 0.55
C PRO A 264 -21.18 -8.24 -0.69
N GLY A 265 -22.14 -8.57 -1.54
CA GLY A 265 -21.93 -9.52 -2.63
C GLY A 265 -21.84 -10.96 -2.13
N ARG A 266 -21.39 -11.87 -3.00
CA ARG A 266 -21.00 -13.23 -2.60
C ARG A 266 -19.63 -13.19 -1.95
N LEU A 267 -19.58 -12.75 -0.70
CA LEU A 267 -18.35 -12.79 0.08
C LEU A 267 -17.80 -14.23 0.10
N PRO A 268 -16.47 -14.41 0.03
CA PRO A 268 -15.88 -15.72 0.23
C PRO A 268 -16.21 -16.23 1.63
N VAL A 269 -16.91 -17.36 1.73
CA VAL A 269 -17.14 -18.08 2.99
C VAL A 269 -16.20 -19.25 3.09
N THR A 270 -15.65 -19.48 4.28
CA THR A 270 -14.85 -20.68 4.55
C THR A 270 -15.75 -21.90 4.47
N VAL A 271 -15.49 -22.77 3.48
CA VAL A 271 -16.18 -24.05 3.31
C VAL A 271 -15.56 -25.10 4.23
N THR A 272 -14.23 -25.10 4.33
CA THR A 272 -13.47 -25.95 5.23
C THR A 272 -12.05 -25.39 5.41
N ALA A 273 -11.38 -25.79 6.49
CA ALA A 273 -9.97 -25.57 6.69
C ALA A 273 -9.29 -26.85 7.22
N PRO A 274 -7.96 -26.97 7.13
CA PRO A 274 -7.21 -27.99 7.86
C PRO A 274 -7.42 -27.87 9.37
N THR A 275 -7.43 -28.99 10.10
CA THR A 275 -7.51 -29.00 11.57
C THR A 275 -6.22 -28.56 12.26
N ASN A 276 -5.18 -28.24 11.49
CA ASN A 276 -3.81 -28.05 11.96
C ASN A 276 -3.18 -29.27 12.65
N VAL A 277 -3.82 -30.45 12.57
CA VAL A 277 -3.18 -31.72 12.89
C VAL A 277 -2.48 -32.23 11.63
N TRP A 278 -1.17 -32.02 11.54
CA TRP A 278 -0.38 -32.35 10.36
C TRP A 278 0.36 -33.69 10.52
N SER A 279 0.44 -34.46 9.44
CA SER A 279 1.18 -35.72 9.36
C SER A 279 1.97 -35.82 8.06
N ALA A 280 3.12 -36.50 8.11
CA ALA A 280 3.93 -36.76 6.93
C ALA A 280 3.24 -37.80 6.03
N ARG A 281 3.44 -37.66 4.71
CA ARG A 281 2.97 -38.63 3.72
C ARG A 281 4.09 -38.93 2.72
N THR A 282 4.06 -40.12 2.12
CA THR A 282 4.89 -40.41 0.94
C THR A 282 4.61 -39.37 -0.16
N PRO A 283 5.65 -38.80 -0.79
CA PRO A 283 5.49 -37.85 -1.87
C PRO A 283 4.55 -38.34 -2.97
N LEU A 284 3.72 -37.44 -3.49
CA LEU A 284 2.71 -37.77 -4.51
C LEU A 284 3.33 -38.00 -5.88
N ASP A 285 4.53 -37.44 -6.10
CA ASP A 285 5.30 -37.57 -7.33
C ASP A 285 6.25 -38.78 -7.25
N ALA A 286 6.12 -39.72 -8.19
CA ALA A 286 7.03 -40.87 -8.30
C ALA A 286 8.47 -40.48 -8.66
N ARG A 287 8.70 -39.20 -9.01
CA ARG A 287 10.02 -38.61 -9.30
C ARG A 287 10.74 -38.11 -8.05
N VAL A 288 10.57 -38.73 -6.88
CA VAL A 288 11.41 -38.42 -5.70
C VAL A 288 12.87 -38.56 -6.12
N PRO A 289 13.62 -37.46 -6.29
CA PRO A 289 15.02 -37.52 -6.65
C PRO A 289 15.85 -37.87 -5.42
N ALA A 290 17.01 -38.48 -5.64
CA ALA A 290 17.89 -38.98 -4.59
C ALA A 290 18.51 -37.89 -3.67
N ASP A 291 18.17 -36.62 -3.86
CA ASP A 291 18.92 -35.46 -3.34
C ASP A 291 18.20 -34.66 -2.25
N PHE A 292 16.98 -35.02 -1.84
CA PHE A 292 16.34 -34.43 -0.66
C PHE A 292 17.00 -34.98 0.60
N ALA A 293 17.75 -34.13 1.31
CA ALA A 293 18.50 -34.52 2.51
C ALA A 293 17.62 -34.59 3.79
N GLY A 294 16.36 -34.18 3.71
CA GLY A 294 15.41 -34.22 4.81
C GLY A 294 14.76 -32.88 5.10
N GLY A 295 13.71 -32.93 5.90
CA GLY A 295 12.98 -31.75 6.35
C GLY A 295 12.06 -32.11 7.51
N THR A 296 11.68 -31.10 8.27
CA THR A 296 10.80 -31.24 9.43
C THR A 296 9.67 -30.23 9.32
N PHE A 297 8.55 -30.53 9.97
CA PHE A 297 7.46 -29.58 10.10
C PHE A 297 6.89 -29.63 11.51
N GLN A 298 6.37 -28.50 11.96
CA GLN A 298 5.70 -28.38 13.25
C GLN A 298 4.75 -27.19 13.21
N VAL A 299 3.69 -27.24 14.01
CA VAL A 299 2.83 -26.08 14.24
C VAL A 299 3.46 -25.25 15.36
N ILE A 300 3.63 -23.95 15.14
CA ILE A 300 4.16 -23.00 16.13
C ILE A 300 3.19 -21.83 16.30
N PRO A 301 3.21 -21.15 17.47
CA PRO A 301 2.54 -19.86 17.60
C PRO A 301 2.97 -18.90 16.51
N TYR A 302 2.03 -18.08 16.02
CA TYR A 302 2.33 -17.04 15.04
C TYR A 302 3.49 -16.16 15.54
N PRO A 303 4.63 -16.14 14.85
CA PRO A 303 5.86 -15.63 15.46
C PRO A 303 6.05 -14.12 15.32
N PHE A 304 5.19 -13.44 14.56
CA PHE A 304 5.32 -12.01 14.31
C PHE A 304 4.47 -11.23 15.32
N ALA A 305 5.06 -10.17 15.90
CA ALA A 305 4.35 -9.27 16.79
C ALA A 305 3.47 -8.32 15.97
N ASP A 306 2.29 -8.79 15.56
CA ASP A 306 1.25 -7.93 14.99
C ASP A 306 0.01 -7.87 15.89
N ARG A 307 -0.76 -6.81 15.69
CA ARG A 307 -1.95 -6.42 16.46
C ARG A 307 -3.18 -7.31 16.15
N ASP A 308 -3.03 -8.31 15.29
CA ASP A 308 -4.15 -9.00 14.65
C ASP A 308 -4.49 -10.36 15.31
N GLY A 309 -3.79 -10.77 16.36
CA GLY A 309 -4.13 -11.98 17.13
C GLY A 309 -4.20 -13.25 16.29
N LYS A 310 -3.24 -13.45 15.38
CA LYS A 310 -3.29 -14.48 14.34
C LYS A 310 -3.09 -15.91 14.87
N ALA A 311 -3.64 -16.87 14.13
CA ALA A 311 -3.59 -18.30 14.43
C ALA A 311 -2.18 -18.90 14.25
N ASP A 312 -1.93 -20.04 14.92
CA ASP A 312 -0.71 -20.83 14.77
C ASP A 312 -0.37 -21.11 13.30
N VAL A 313 0.92 -21.16 13.01
CA VAL A 313 1.46 -21.35 11.65
C VAL A 313 2.14 -22.70 11.51
N LEU A 314 2.06 -23.28 10.32
CA LEU A 314 2.81 -24.47 9.95
C LEU A 314 4.24 -24.06 9.58
N GLN A 315 5.19 -24.29 10.47
CA GLN A 315 6.61 -24.17 10.18
C GLN A 315 7.09 -25.38 9.38
N ILE A 316 7.81 -25.12 8.29
CA ILE A 316 8.41 -26.13 7.42
C ILE A 316 9.91 -25.82 7.29
N ASN A 317 10.75 -26.74 7.74
CA ASN A 317 12.20 -26.70 7.53
C ASN A 317 12.57 -27.70 6.44
N TYR A 318 13.46 -27.32 5.52
CA TYR A 318 13.86 -28.15 4.39
C TYR A 318 15.37 -28.09 4.12
N ILE A 319 15.92 -29.16 3.55
CA ILE A 319 17.31 -29.27 3.09
C ILE A 319 17.32 -29.79 1.65
N HIS A 320 17.97 -29.05 0.75
CA HIS A 320 18.16 -29.35 -0.65
C HIS A 320 19.65 -29.44 -0.98
N ASN A 321 20.10 -30.51 -1.62
CA ASN A 321 21.53 -30.72 -1.91
C ASN A 321 22.01 -30.17 -3.27
N GLY A 322 21.10 -29.67 -4.12
CA GLY A 322 21.46 -28.88 -5.30
C GLY A 322 21.95 -29.62 -6.55
N ILE A 323 21.65 -30.92 -6.69
CA ILE A 323 22.20 -31.78 -7.76
C ILE A 323 21.19 -32.10 -8.88
N SER A 324 19.87 -32.16 -8.59
CA SER A 324 18.80 -32.44 -9.58
C SER A 324 17.47 -31.70 -9.25
N THR A 325 16.38 -32.02 -9.97
CA THR A 325 15.00 -31.59 -9.59
C THR A 325 14.70 -31.95 -8.15
N PHE A 326 13.80 -31.23 -7.48
CA PHE A 326 13.44 -31.47 -6.09
C PHE A 326 12.23 -32.42 -5.96
N GLY A 327 12.24 -33.31 -4.97
CA GLY A 327 11.06 -34.06 -4.52
C GLY A 327 10.94 -33.85 -3.02
N GLY A 328 9.80 -33.32 -2.58
CA GLY A 328 9.74 -32.52 -1.37
C GLY A 328 9.16 -33.14 -0.12
N ILE A 329 8.79 -32.25 0.80
CA ILE A 329 8.06 -32.56 2.03
C ILE A 329 6.58 -32.56 1.69
N THR A 330 5.94 -33.73 1.73
CA THR A 330 4.49 -33.85 1.63
C THR A 330 3.89 -33.98 3.02
N MET A 331 2.97 -33.08 3.33
CA MET A 331 2.21 -33.11 4.57
C MET A 331 0.73 -33.14 4.25
N GLN A 332 -0.02 -33.76 5.14
CA GLN A 332 -1.47 -33.76 5.06
C GLN A 332 -2.07 -33.42 6.42
N SER A 333 -3.23 -32.77 6.38
CA SER A 333 -4.04 -32.51 7.56
C SER A 333 -5.51 -32.80 7.26
N PRO A 334 -6.26 -33.42 8.19
CA PRO A 334 -7.69 -33.60 8.03
C PRO A 334 -8.40 -32.27 7.81
N LEU A 335 -9.42 -32.27 6.96
CA LEU A 335 -10.34 -31.14 6.80
C LEU A 335 -11.46 -31.24 7.82
N SER A 336 -11.80 -30.12 8.45
CA SER A 336 -12.95 -30.02 9.35
C SER A 336 -13.85 -28.85 8.96
N PRO A 337 -15.09 -29.13 8.50
CA PRO A 337 -15.64 -30.45 8.20
C PRO A 337 -15.02 -31.06 6.93
N SER A 338 -15.06 -32.39 6.78
CA SER A 338 -14.90 -32.99 5.44
C SER A 338 -16.05 -32.53 4.55
N VAL A 339 -15.77 -32.16 3.31
CA VAL A 339 -16.74 -31.42 2.48
C VAL A 339 -16.68 -31.83 1.01
N ASN A 340 -17.82 -31.70 0.32
CA ASN A 340 -17.85 -31.71 -1.13
C ASN A 340 -17.53 -30.29 -1.62
N VAL A 341 -16.31 -30.09 -2.12
CA VAL A 341 -15.84 -28.77 -2.58
C VAL A 341 -16.70 -28.31 -3.77
N PRO A 342 -17.38 -27.15 -3.67
CA PRO A 342 -18.28 -26.67 -4.72
C PRO A 342 -17.52 -26.03 -5.89
N ALA A 343 -18.21 -25.85 -7.02
CA ALA A 343 -17.66 -25.14 -8.18
C ALA A 343 -17.41 -23.65 -7.84
N GLY A 344 -16.29 -23.11 -8.35
CA GLY A 344 -15.88 -21.74 -8.06
C GLY A 344 -15.22 -21.53 -6.69
N ALA A 345 -14.98 -22.61 -5.93
CA ALA A 345 -14.19 -22.54 -4.71
C ALA A 345 -12.72 -22.22 -5.00
N THR A 346 -12.08 -21.54 -4.07
CA THR A 346 -10.65 -21.21 -4.08
C THR A 346 -9.97 -21.77 -2.84
N ILE A 347 -8.67 -22.05 -2.97
CA ILE A 347 -7.79 -22.39 -1.86
C ILE A 347 -6.98 -21.14 -1.57
N GLU A 348 -7.16 -20.61 -0.36
CA GLU A 348 -6.47 -19.44 0.17
C GLU A 348 -5.40 -19.92 1.15
N PHE A 349 -4.19 -19.41 1.03
CA PHE A 349 -3.14 -19.63 2.02
C PHE A 349 -2.07 -18.54 1.94
N ASP A 350 -1.47 -18.25 3.09
CA ASP A 350 -0.36 -17.32 3.20
C ASP A 350 0.94 -18.10 3.36
N VAL A 351 1.95 -17.73 2.59
CA VAL A 351 3.32 -18.21 2.73
C VAL A 351 4.18 -17.09 3.28
N TYR A 352 4.73 -17.31 4.45
CA TYR A 352 5.72 -16.45 5.06
C TYR A 352 7.10 -17.04 4.79
N TYR A 353 8.00 -16.20 4.32
CA TYR A 353 9.36 -16.60 4.01
C TYR A 353 10.33 -15.57 4.56
N PRO A 354 11.51 -16.00 5.02
CA PRO A 354 12.53 -15.07 5.44
C PRO A 354 13.02 -14.30 4.23
N LYS A 355 13.47 -13.08 4.45
CA LYS A 355 14.07 -12.22 3.44
C LYS A 355 15.33 -12.81 2.82
N SER A 356 16.08 -13.60 3.61
CA SER A 356 17.21 -14.40 3.11
C SER A 356 16.78 -15.49 2.10
N ALA A 357 15.49 -15.78 2.01
CA ALA A 357 14.88 -16.66 1.04
C ALA A 357 14.30 -15.95 -0.20
N GLN A 358 14.45 -14.62 -0.34
CA GLN A 358 14.10 -13.93 -1.59
C GLN A 358 14.91 -14.47 -2.78
N GLY A 359 14.24 -14.67 -3.93
CA GLY A 359 14.83 -15.20 -5.16
C GLY A 359 14.98 -16.72 -5.20
N ARG A 360 14.39 -17.45 -4.24
CA ARG A 360 14.50 -18.92 -4.14
C ARG A 360 13.29 -19.63 -4.72
N PHE A 361 13.26 -19.94 -6.01
CA PHE A 361 12.09 -20.58 -6.64
C PHE A 361 11.51 -21.79 -5.89
N MET A 362 10.25 -21.66 -5.47
CA MET A 362 9.47 -22.71 -4.83
C MET A 362 8.17 -22.95 -5.59
N ARG A 363 7.74 -24.20 -5.60
CA ARG A 363 6.44 -24.60 -6.12
C ARG A 363 5.65 -25.23 -4.99
N TRP A 364 4.45 -24.74 -4.75
CA TRP A 364 3.51 -25.28 -3.78
C TRP A 364 2.48 -26.10 -4.53
N ARG A 365 2.53 -27.42 -4.35
CA ARG A 365 1.51 -28.30 -4.86
C ARG A 365 0.46 -28.52 -3.78
N VAL A 366 -0.77 -28.20 -4.12
CA VAL A 366 -1.93 -28.44 -3.29
C VAL A 366 -2.80 -29.48 -3.98
N ARG A 367 -3.14 -30.56 -3.27
CA ARG A 367 -4.07 -31.58 -3.78
C ARG A 367 -5.37 -31.56 -2.98
N THR A 368 -6.47 -31.51 -3.71
CA THR A 368 -7.82 -31.81 -3.21
C THR A 368 -8.46 -32.84 -4.15
N THR A 369 -9.16 -33.83 -3.57
CA THR A 369 -9.97 -34.90 -4.20
C THR A 369 -9.38 -35.60 -5.44
N ASN A 370 -9.21 -34.90 -6.56
CA ASN A 370 -8.88 -35.46 -7.89
C ASN A 370 -7.79 -34.70 -8.68
N ALA A 371 -7.25 -33.58 -8.19
CA ALA A 371 -6.30 -32.76 -8.96
C ALA A 371 -5.10 -32.30 -8.15
N ASP A 372 -3.96 -32.21 -8.82
CA ASP A 372 -2.78 -31.48 -8.36
C ASP A 372 -2.85 -30.06 -8.89
N LEU A 373 -2.91 -29.09 -7.98
CA LEU A 373 -2.95 -27.68 -8.30
C LEU A 373 -1.61 -27.08 -7.86
N ASP A 374 -0.86 -26.59 -8.84
CA ASP A 374 0.45 -25.98 -8.58
C ASP A 374 0.25 -24.46 -8.46
N SER A 375 0.62 -23.91 -7.29
CA SER A 375 0.94 -22.50 -7.11
C SER A 375 2.45 -22.34 -7.12
N TYR A 376 2.94 -21.19 -7.54
CA TYR A 376 4.36 -20.92 -7.54
C TYR A 376 4.66 -19.79 -6.57
N LEU A 377 5.88 -19.82 -6.05
CA LEU A 377 6.54 -18.70 -5.43
C LEU A 377 7.82 -18.52 -6.26
N ARG A 378 7.74 -17.70 -7.31
CA ARG A 378 8.82 -17.50 -8.30
C ARG A 378 9.57 -16.21 -8.07
N ASN A 379 10.68 -16.00 -8.79
CA ASN A 379 11.38 -14.71 -8.80
C ASN A 379 10.47 -13.50 -9.05
N TYR A 380 9.33 -13.59 -9.74
CA TYR A 380 8.41 -12.45 -9.89
C TYR A 380 7.41 -12.30 -8.72
N GLU A 381 7.24 -13.31 -7.85
CA GLU A 381 6.47 -13.22 -6.59
C GLU A 381 7.39 -12.94 -5.40
N TYR A 382 8.63 -13.44 -5.44
CA TYR A 382 9.72 -13.01 -4.55
C TYR A 382 10.17 -11.57 -4.85
N ASN A 383 10.23 -11.23 -6.14
CA ASN A 383 10.38 -9.87 -6.67
C ASN A 383 9.05 -9.40 -7.21
N ASN A 384 7.92 -9.78 -6.58
CA ASN A 384 6.75 -8.93 -6.70
C ASN A 384 7.32 -7.57 -6.32
N LEU A 385 7.08 -6.55 -7.12
CA LEU A 385 7.48 -5.19 -6.78
C LEU A 385 6.64 -4.72 -5.57
N ASN A 386 6.39 -5.56 -4.55
CA ASN A 386 5.64 -5.40 -3.29
C ASN A 386 5.30 -6.76 -2.64
N PRO A 387 6.22 -7.46 -1.95
CA PRO A 387 5.81 -8.47 -0.98
C PRO A 387 5.43 -7.80 0.35
N ASP A 388 4.31 -8.21 0.95
CA ASP A 388 3.86 -7.63 2.22
C ASP A 388 4.85 -7.96 3.32
N TRP A 389 5.45 -6.94 3.92
CA TRP A 389 6.20 -7.12 5.14
C TRP A 389 5.28 -7.54 6.31
N VAL A 390 5.73 -8.48 7.13
CA VAL A 390 4.93 -9.02 8.25
C VAL A 390 5.59 -8.97 9.63
N GLY A 391 6.91 -8.90 9.70
CA GLY A 391 7.61 -8.88 10.97
C GLY A 391 9.05 -9.37 10.91
N SER A 392 9.70 -9.38 12.07
CA SER A 392 11.01 -9.99 12.27
C SER A 392 10.87 -11.24 13.15
N TYR A 393 11.53 -12.34 12.78
CA TYR A 393 11.56 -13.60 13.52
C TYR A 393 12.89 -14.33 13.31
N ASN A 394 13.46 -14.89 14.38
CA ASN A 394 14.78 -15.53 14.41
C ASN A 394 15.93 -14.64 13.88
N GLY A 395 15.84 -13.33 14.12
CA GLY A 395 16.86 -12.38 13.67
C GLY A 395 16.82 -12.09 12.16
N GLU A 396 15.78 -12.56 11.46
CA GLU A 396 15.54 -12.27 10.05
C GLU A 396 14.24 -11.50 9.86
N THR A 397 14.18 -10.65 8.83
CA THR A 397 12.92 -10.08 8.33
C THR A 397 12.15 -11.16 7.59
N TRP A 398 10.82 -11.16 7.72
CA TRP A 398 9.93 -12.05 6.99
C TRP A 398 8.96 -11.26 6.12
N LEU A 399 8.60 -11.90 5.02
CA LEU A 399 7.69 -11.39 4.00
C LEU A 399 6.55 -12.37 3.82
N ARG A 400 5.41 -11.89 3.34
CA ARG A 400 4.23 -12.70 3.06
C ARG A 400 3.87 -12.63 1.57
N ALA A 401 3.64 -13.80 1.00
CA ALA A 401 2.93 -13.97 -0.25
C ALA A 401 1.57 -14.63 0.04
N HIS A 402 0.50 -13.98 -0.39
CA HIS A 402 -0.84 -14.55 -0.35
C HIS A 402 -1.10 -15.32 -1.66
N HIS A 403 -1.58 -16.56 -1.56
CA HIS A 403 -1.96 -17.38 -2.70
C HIS A 403 -3.45 -17.70 -2.65
N SER A 404 -4.12 -17.43 -3.78
CA SER A 404 -5.49 -17.81 -4.07
C SER A 404 -5.50 -18.62 -5.37
N ILE A 405 -5.86 -19.91 -5.30
CA ILE A 405 -5.91 -20.81 -6.46
C ILE A 405 -7.27 -21.50 -6.59
N ASN A 406 -7.75 -21.72 -7.82
CA ASN A 406 -9.02 -22.41 -8.05
C ASN A 406 -8.98 -23.85 -7.53
N ALA A 407 -9.88 -24.20 -6.61
CA ALA A 407 -10.00 -25.54 -6.05
C ALA A 407 -10.70 -26.50 -7.02
N SER A 408 -10.31 -27.78 -7.00
CA SER A 408 -11.02 -28.82 -7.75
C SER A 408 -12.31 -29.24 -7.05
N THR A 409 -13.39 -29.44 -7.81
CA THR A 409 -14.69 -29.86 -7.27
C THR A 409 -14.68 -31.32 -6.83
N GLY A 410 -15.37 -31.64 -5.73
CA GLY A 410 -15.58 -33.02 -5.28
C GLY A 410 -15.31 -33.24 -3.78
N THR A 411 -15.60 -34.45 -3.30
CA THR A 411 -15.46 -34.83 -1.88
C THR A 411 -14.02 -34.85 -1.40
N SER A 412 -13.66 -33.89 -0.54
CA SER A 412 -12.35 -33.81 0.09
C SER A 412 -12.46 -33.99 1.61
N SER A 413 -11.63 -34.87 2.17
CA SER A 413 -11.53 -35.09 3.62
C SER A 413 -10.16 -34.71 4.18
N ASN A 414 -9.18 -34.44 3.32
CA ASN A 414 -7.82 -34.08 3.72
C ASN A 414 -7.28 -32.98 2.81
N PHE A 415 -6.56 -32.04 3.39
CA PHE A 415 -5.75 -31.08 2.67
C PHE A 415 -4.33 -31.64 2.54
N ILE A 416 -3.80 -31.66 1.33
CA ILE A 416 -2.42 -32.10 1.09
C ILE A 416 -1.63 -30.91 0.55
N LEU A 417 -0.56 -30.58 1.27
CA LEU A 417 0.39 -29.55 0.90
C LEU A 417 1.74 -30.20 0.66
N GLU A 418 2.31 -29.94 -0.51
CA GLU A 418 3.63 -30.42 -0.87
C GLU A 418 4.46 -29.23 -1.35
N LEU A 419 5.57 -28.98 -0.65
CA LEU A 419 6.58 -28.03 -1.09
C LEU A 419 7.45 -28.71 -2.15
N HIS A 420 7.78 -28.00 -3.22
CA HIS A 420 8.71 -28.43 -4.27
C HIS A 420 9.74 -27.32 -4.56
N GLY A 421 10.94 -27.72 -5.00
CA GLY A 421 11.95 -26.85 -5.60
C GLY A 421 11.96 -26.98 -7.12
N GLU A 422 12.34 -25.91 -7.81
CA GLU A 422 12.50 -25.91 -9.27
C GLU A 422 13.82 -26.57 -9.72
N THR A 423 13.93 -26.92 -11.01
CA THR A 423 15.12 -27.59 -11.58
C THR A 423 16.34 -26.66 -11.56
N GLY A 424 17.54 -27.20 -11.26
CA GLY A 424 18.82 -26.47 -11.41
C GLY A 424 19.18 -25.52 -10.26
N ARG A 425 18.66 -25.76 -9.05
CA ARG A 425 18.91 -24.91 -7.88
C ARG A 425 20.16 -25.31 -7.09
N PRO A 426 20.94 -24.36 -6.54
CA PRO A 426 22.02 -24.64 -5.59
C PRO A 426 21.54 -25.31 -4.30
N ALA A 427 22.45 -25.95 -3.57
CA ALA A 427 22.14 -26.53 -2.26
C ALA A 427 21.67 -25.45 -1.28
N GLU A 428 20.63 -25.73 -0.50
CA GLU A 428 20.07 -24.81 0.47
C GLU A 428 19.42 -25.50 1.67
N THR A 429 19.53 -24.87 2.84
CA THR A 429 18.72 -25.17 4.01
C THR A 429 17.86 -23.94 4.28
N GLY A 430 16.58 -24.13 4.57
CA GLY A 430 15.69 -23.00 4.82
C GLY A 430 14.47 -23.34 5.66
N MET A 431 13.74 -22.28 5.99
CA MET A 431 12.51 -22.32 6.78
C MET A 431 11.44 -21.48 6.07
N LEU A 432 10.21 -21.98 6.07
CA LEU A 432 9.01 -21.27 5.63
C LEU A 432 7.94 -21.43 6.70
N LEU A 433 6.97 -20.51 6.73
CA LEU A 433 5.76 -20.67 7.50
C LEU A 433 4.57 -20.61 6.55
N VAL A 434 3.56 -21.43 6.80
CA VAL A 434 2.30 -21.41 6.05
C VAL A 434 1.17 -21.18 7.04
N ALA A 435 0.29 -20.23 6.73
CA ALA A 435 -0.85 -19.91 7.58
C ALA A 435 -2.11 -19.67 6.74
N ASN A 436 -3.22 -19.44 7.46
CA ASN A 436 -4.50 -19.04 6.86
C ASN A 436 -4.98 -19.98 5.74
N VAL A 437 -4.61 -21.26 5.82
CA VAL A 437 -5.01 -22.26 4.85
C VAL A 437 -6.50 -22.52 4.99
N LYS A 438 -7.27 -22.20 3.95
CA LYS A 438 -8.70 -22.43 3.91
C LYS A 438 -9.17 -22.67 2.48
N ILE A 439 -10.22 -23.47 2.35
CA ILE A 439 -10.98 -23.56 1.10
C ILE A 439 -12.17 -22.64 1.28
N THR A 440 -12.24 -21.60 0.48
CA THR A 440 -13.36 -20.68 0.43
C THR A 440 -14.21 -20.93 -0.79
N ALA A 441 -15.49 -20.61 -0.71
CA ALA A 441 -16.36 -20.52 -1.87
C ALA A 441 -17.15 -19.23 -1.80
N PRO A 442 -17.65 -18.72 -2.94
CA PRO A 442 -18.66 -17.68 -2.92
C PRO A 442 -19.80 -18.12 -2.01
N ASP A 443 -20.25 -17.24 -1.10
CA ASP A 443 -21.42 -17.51 -0.27
C ASP A 443 -22.58 -18.01 -1.13
N PRO A 444 -23.04 -19.27 -0.95
CA PRO A 444 -24.14 -19.80 -1.74
C PRO A 444 -25.46 -19.04 -1.49
N ASN A 445 -25.59 -18.37 -0.34
CA ASN A 445 -26.73 -17.55 0.02
C ASN A 445 -26.51 -16.06 -0.32
N GLY A 446 -25.29 -15.68 -0.69
CA GLY A 446 -24.93 -14.33 -1.06
C GLY A 446 -25.55 -13.91 -2.39
N ILE A 447 -26.02 -12.67 -2.44
CA ILE A 447 -26.52 -12.06 -3.67
C ILE A 447 -25.30 -11.65 -4.52
N PRO A 448 -25.15 -12.15 -5.76
CA PRO A 448 -24.04 -11.75 -6.61
C PRO A 448 -24.15 -10.27 -6.96
N LEU A 449 -23.03 -9.54 -6.87
CA LEU A 449 -22.98 -8.16 -7.33
C LEU A 449 -23.00 -8.14 -8.86
N PRO A 450 -23.74 -7.22 -9.48
CA PRO A 450 -23.69 -7.04 -10.92
C PRO A 450 -22.31 -6.54 -11.34
N ASN A 451 -21.92 -6.88 -12.57
CA ASN A 451 -20.77 -6.26 -13.22
C ASN A 451 -21.04 -4.76 -13.40
N VAL A 452 -20.01 -3.94 -13.21
CA VAL A 452 -20.12 -2.51 -13.56
C VAL A 452 -20.24 -2.39 -15.08
N VAL A 453 -21.08 -1.47 -15.53
CA VAL A 453 -21.19 -1.11 -16.95
C VAL A 453 -20.86 0.36 -17.09
N ASN A 454 -19.69 0.64 -17.65
CA ASN A 454 -19.27 2.01 -17.94
C ASN A 454 -19.86 2.45 -19.29
N LEU A 455 -20.53 3.59 -19.32
CA LEU A 455 -21.30 4.04 -20.48
C LEU A 455 -20.71 5.28 -21.17
N GLU A 456 -19.99 6.13 -20.44
CA GLU A 456 -19.47 7.37 -21.00
C GLU A 456 -18.09 7.18 -21.60
N ASN A 457 -17.99 7.36 -22.91
CA ASN A 457 -16.72 7.25 -23.61
C ASN A 457 -15.76 8.38 -23.23
N GLN A 458 -14.46 8.08 -23.19
CA GLN A 458 -13.39 9.06 -22.96
C GLN A 458 -13.42 10.27 -23.92
N SER A 459 -14.02 10.12 -25.11
CA SER A 459 -14.23 11.23 -26.05
C SER A 459 -15.43 12.13 -25.74
N VAL A 460 -16.19 11.85 -24.68
CA VAL A 460 -17.38 12.64 -24.26
C VAL A 460 -17.13 13.29 -22.90
N VAL A 461 -16.53 12.57 -21.96
CA VAL A 461 -16.27 13.08 -20.61
C VAL A 461 -15.28 14.25 -20.59
N ALA A 462 -15.30 15.03 -19.51
CA ALA A 462 -14.47 16.21 -19.38
C ALA A 462 -12.96 15.87 -19.40
N PRO A 463 -12.12 16.68 -20.07
CA PRO A 463 -10.66 16.53 -20.02
C PRO A 463 -10.11 16.52 -18.60
N LEU A 464 -9.22 15.57 -18.26
CA LEU A 464 -8.60 15.56 -16.93
C LEU A 464 -7.75 16.83 -16.71
N LYS A 465 -7.00 17.24 -17.74
CA LYS A 465 -6.22 18.48 -17.74
C LYS A 465 -7.03 19.77 -17.67
N SER A 466 -8.36 19.75 -17.79
CA SER A 466 -9.15 20.97 -17.53
C SER A 466 -9.23 21.29 -16.04
N VAL A 467 -9.03 20.30 -15.18
CA VAL A 467 -8.93 20.45 -13.73
C VAL A 467 -7.47 20.56 -13.33
N TYR A 468 -6.68 19.53 -13.69
CA TYR A 468 -5.29 19.40 -13.25
C TYR A 468 -4.32 19.95 -14.30
N ASN A 469 -3.88 21.18 -14.08
CA ASN A 469 -2.84 21.82 -14.87
C ASN A 469 -2.13 22.89 -14.04
N LYS A 470 -0.97 23.35 -14.53
CA LYS A 470 -0.17 24.38 -13.87
C LYS A 470 -0.87 25.76 -13.82
N GLU A 471 -1.76 26.08 -14.75
CA GLU A 471 -2.49 27.36 -14.77
C GLU A 471 -3.49 27.48 -13.61
N ASN A 472 -4.05 26.35 -13.17
CA ASN A 472 -4.92 26.24 -12.00
C ASN A 472 -4.13 26.13 -10.67
N GLY A 473 -2.80 26.30 -10.69
CA GLY A 473 -1.95 26.12 -9.51
C GLY A 473 -1.78 24.65 -9.10
N LEU A 474 -2.04 23.72 -10.01
CA LEU A 474 -1.90 22.28 -9.81
C LEU A 474 -0.71 21.73 -10.64
N PHE A 475 -0.70 20.43 -10.86
CA PHE A 475 0.35 19.70 -11.56
C PHE A 475 -0.09 19.31 -12.97
N MET A 476 0.86 18.89 -13.80
CA MET A 476 0.55 18.37 -15.13
C MET A 476 0.04 16.93 -15.06
N VAL A 477 -0.95 16.59 -15.87
CA VAL A 477 -1.42 15.20 -16.00
C VAL A 477 -0.95 14.58 -17.30
N GLY A 478 -0.48 13.34 -17.19
CA GLY A 478 0.15 12.61 -18.28
C GLY A 478 -0.31 11.17 -18.42
N ALA A 479 0.15 10.54 -19.50
CA ALA A 479 -0.03 9.13 -19.75
C ALA A 479 1.14 8.56 -20.55
N ILE A 480 1.27 7.24 -20.62
CA ILE A 480 2.16 6.60 -21.60
C ILE A 480 1.72 6.95 -23.03
N GLY A 481 2.66 7.02 -23.96
CA GLY A 481 2.32 7.18 -25.37
C GLY A 481 3.49 7.35 -26.31
N THR A 482 3.46 6.56 -27.39
CA THR A 482 4.40 6.63 -28.52
C THR A 482 3.83 7.48 -29.66
N GLY A 483 4.68 8.25 -30.34
CA GLY A 483 4.33 8.98 -31.56
C GLY A 483 3.30 10.10 -31.36
N SER A 484 2.57 10.44 -32.43
CA SER A 484 1.67 11.61 -32.47
C SER A 484 0.59 11.59 -31.38
N VAL A 485 0.43 12.73 -30.70
CA VAL A 485 -0.56 12.95 -29.65
C VAL A 485 -1.90 13.29 -30.28
N THR A 486 -2.83 12.33 -30.26
CA THR A 486 -4.17 12.45 -30.87
C THR A 486 -5.25 11.84 -29.96
N GLY A 487 -6.52 12.10 -30.28
CA GLY A 487 -7.67 11.51 -29.58
C GLY A 487 -7.63 11.72 -28.07
N THR A 488 -7.75 10.63 -27.31
CA THR A 488 -7.74 10.62 -25.85
C THR A 488 -6.48 11.24 -25.26
N ARG A 489 -5.31 10.95 -25.83
CA ARG A 489 -4.04 11.52 -25.37
C ARG A 489 -4.06 13.03 -25.48
N ALA A 490 -4.46 13.54 -26.64
CA ALA A 490 -4.58 14.97 -26.90
C ALA A 490 -5.64 15.66 -26.03
N ARG A 491 -6.74 14.96 -25.73
CA ARG A 491 -7.87 15.47 -24.95
C ARG A 491 -7.55 15.55 -23.47
N HIS A 492 -7.01 14.50 -22.85
CA HIS A 492 -6.91 14.40 -21.39
C HIS A 492 -5.57 14.84 -20.81
N TYR A 493 -4.48 14.75 -21.59
CA TYR A 493 -3.12 14.81 -21.06
C TYR A 493 -2.28 15.89 -21.75
N GLU A 494 -1.17 16.24 -21.10
CA GLU A 494 -0.20 17.23 -21.61
C GLU A 494 1.26 16.76 -21.55
N ILE A 495 1.58 15.73 -20.75
CA ILE A 495 2.93 15.16 -20.66
C ILE A 495 2.90 13.65 -20.94
N PHE A 496 3.92 13.15 -21.65
CA PHE A 496 3.96 11.77 -22.10
C PHE A 496 5.31 11.13 -21.87
N VAL A 497 5.28 9.83 -21.55
CA VAL A 497 6.44 8.96 -21.50
C VAL A 497 6.32 7.91 -22.60
N ASP A 498 7.37 7.74 -23.40
CA ASP A 498 7.39 6.79 -24.52
C ASP A 498 7.75 5.36 -24.05
N GLY A 499 7.09 4.93 -22.96
CA GLY A 499 7.29 3.65 -22.30
C GLY A 499 8.77 3.28 -22.14
N ASN A 500 9.15 2.18 -22.78
CA ASN A 500 10.48 1.57 -22.61
C ASN A 500 11.52 2.01 -23.66
N ASN A 501 11.21 3.00 -24.51
CA ASN A 501 12.01 3.26 -25.71
C ASN A 501 13.35 3.99 -25.45
N LEU A 502 13.54 4.62 -24.28
CA LEU A 502 14.84 5.24 -23.93
C LEU A 502 15.77 4.35 -23.10
N LYS A 503 15.32 3.15 -22.70
CA LYS A 503 16.14 2.19 -21.94
C LYS A 503 17.41 1.80 -22.70
N ALA A 504 18.51 1.61 -21.98
CA ALA A 504 19.85 1.42 -22.55
C ALA A 504 19.95 0.23 -23.53
N GLU A 505 19.19 -0.86 -23.31
CA GLU A 505 19.16 -2.01 -24.22
C GLU A 505 18.74 -1.64 -25.65
N GLY A 506 17.77 -0.72 -25.78
CA GLY A 506 17.34 -0.19 -27.07
C GLY A 506 18.23 0.95 -27.58
N THR A 507 18.67 1.84 -26.68
CA THR A 507 19.35 3.09 -27.07
C THR A 507 20.85 2.98 -27.27
N HIS A 508 21.53 2.03 -26.61
CA HIS A 508 22.99 1.85 -26.70
C HIS A 508 23.37 0.37 -26.92
N PRO A 509 22.84 -0.30 -27.97
CA PRO A 509 22.97 -1.74 -28.14
C PRO A 509 24.40 -2.21 -28.46
N ARG A 510 25.24 -1.32 -29.04
CA ARG A 510 26.57 -1.67 -29.58
C ARG A 510 27.62 -0.87 -28.82
N GLY A 511 28.25 -1.51 -27.83
CA GLY A 511 29.19 -0.82 -26.95
C GLY A 511 30.54 -0.50 -27.61
N PRO A 512 31.38 0.30 -26.93
CA PRO A 512 32.68 0.71 -27.45
C PRO A 512 33.71 -0.42 -27.56
N ASN A 513 34.28 -0.62 -28.75
CA ASN A 513 35.28 -1.62 -29.08
C ASN A 513 36.67 -1.32 -28.53
N TRP A 514 36.90 -0.21 -27.83
CA TRP A 514 38.13 0.06 -27.05
C TRP A 514 37.92 -0.23 -25.57
N LEU A 515 36.69 -0.49 -25.14
CA LEU A 515 36.42 -0.93 -23.78
C LEU A 515 37.07 -2.30 -23.59
N ARG A 516 37.97 -2.40 -22.62
CA ARG A 516 38.76 -3.58 -22.33
C ARG A 516 38.64 -3.89 -20.85
N SER A 517 38.72 -5.17 -20.54
CA SER A 517 38.94 -5.56 -19.16
C SER A 517 40.32 -5.11 -18.67
N VAL A 518 40.52 -5.17 -17.35
CA VAL A 518 41.83 -4.95 -16.72
C VAL A 518 42.94 -5.89 -17.21
N THR A 519 42.58 -7.02 -17.85
CA THR A 519 43.54 -7.97 -18.46
C THR A 519 43.56 -7.91 -19.99
N GLY A 520 42.90 -6.93 -20.60
CA GLY A 520 42.87 -6.75 -22.05
C GLY A 520 41.82 -7.62 -22.79
N ALA A 521 41.04 -8.45 -22.10
CA ALA A 521 39.93 -9.17 -22.69
C ALA A 521 38.84 -8.22 -23.24
N ALA A 522 38.26 -8.58 -24.39
CA ALA A 522 37.16 -7.85 -25.01
C ALA A 522 35.83 -8.15 -24.32
N LEU A 523 34.92 -7.17 -24.40
CA LEU A 523 33.57 -7.25 -23.87
C LEU A 523 32.61 -7.74 -24.96
N THR A 524 31.79 -8.77 -24.66
CA THR A 524 30.81 -9.28 -25.63
C THR A 524 29.81 -8.18 -26.01
N GLY A 525 29.65 -7.92 -27.31
CA GLY A 525 28.77 -6.86 -27.84
C GLY A 525 29.42 -5.47 -27.95
N ALA A 526 30.61 -5.27 -27.38
CA ALA A 526 31.36 -4.02 -27.49
C ALA A 526 32.16 -3.99 -28.81
N THR A 527 31.55 -3.51 -29.89
CA THR A 527 32.01 -3.75 -31.28
C THR A 527 32.18 -2.49 -32.13
N THR A 528 31.84 -1.31 -31.62
CA THR A 528 31.86 -0.04 -32.38
C THR A 528 32.83 0.98 -31.80
N VAL A 529 33.34 1.93 -32.58
CA VAL A 529 34.12 3.06 -32.03
C VAL A 529 33.15 4.09 -31.42
N PRO A 530 33.53 4.84 -30.37
CA PRO A 530 32.72 5.91 -29.78
C PRO A 530 32.09 6.80 -30.82
N GLY A 531 30.79 6.97 -30.69
CA GLY A 531 30.03 7.83 -31.59
C GLY A 531 28.61 7.38 -31.77
N THR A 532 27.91 8.07 -32.67
CA THR A 532 26.52 7.79 -33.03
C THR A 532 26.28 6.37 -33.54
N GLY A 533 27.32 5.68 -34.05
CA GLY A 533 27.25 4.28 -34.47
C GLY A 533 26.97 3.29 -33.33
N GLU A 534 27.20 3.68 -32.07
CA GLU A 534 26.90 2.88 -30.88
C GLU A 534 25.40 2.87 -30.55
N TYR A 535 24.67 3.92 -30.95
CA TYR A 535 23.33 4.24 -30.46
C TYR A 535 22.22 3.94 -31.47
N ASN A 536 20.98 3.87 -30.97
CA ASN A 536 19.75 3.81 -31.76
C ASN A 536 18.63 4.59 -31.05
N PHE A 537 18.22 5.73 -31.58
CA PHE A 537 17.31 6.63 -30.87
C PHE A 537 15.86 6.55 -31.38
N PRO A 538 14.85 6.61 -30.49
CA PRO A 538 13.44 6.71 -30.86
C PRO A 538 13.05 8.14 -31.31
N THR A 539 13.88 8.78 -32.13
CA THR A 539 13.77 10.21 -32.48
C THR A 539 12.40 10.57 -33.03
N ASN A 540 11.86 9.75 -33.94
CA ASN A 540 10.57 10.03 -34.59
C ASN A 540 9.39 10.00 -33.62
N SER A 541 9.46 9.18 -32.55
CA SER A 541 8.41 9.12 -31.55
C SER A 541 8.31 10.43 -30.78
N TYR A 542 9.44 10.90 -30.24
CA TYR A 542 9.49 12.16 -29.49
C TYR A 542 9.31 13.40 -30.36
N LEU A 543 9.78 13.38 -31.62
CA LEU A 543 9.47 14.43 -32.60
C LEU A 543 7.96 14.55 -32.82
N ALA A 544 7.29 13.42 -33.02
CA ALA A 544 5.86 13.41 -33.25
C ALA A 544 5.09 13.94 -32.03
N ILE A 545 5.53 13.67 -30.79
CA ILE A 545 4.94 14.26 -29.58
C ILE A 545 5.08 15.79 -29.59
N ARG A 546 6.31 16.30 -29.80
CA ARG A 546 6.60 17.75 -29.86
C ARG A 546 5.76 18.45 -30.93
N ASP A 547 5.62 17.83 -32.10
CA ASP A 547 5.02 18.43 -33.30
C ASP A 547 3.49 18.26 -33.38
N SER A 548 2.86 17.56 -32.43
CA SER A 548 1.42 17.30 -32.44
C SER A 548 0.54 18.49 -32.00
N GLY A 549 1.14 19.55 -31.44
CA GLY A 549 0.42 20.71 -30.92
C GLY A 549 1.17 22.02 -31.15
N ALA A 550 0.68 23.10 -30.56
CA ALA A 550 1.42 24.35 -30.50
C ALA A 550 2.75 24.14 -29.75
N PRO A 551 3.81 24.92 -30.06
CA PRO A 551 5.08 24.80 -29.36
C PRO A 551 4.92 24.84 -27.83
N GLY A 552 5.41 23.81 -27.15
CA GLY A 552 5.32 23.68 -25.68
C GLY A 552 4.00 23.10 -25.15
N GLN A 553 3.01 22.84 -26.01
CA GLN A 553 1.71 22.27 -25.61
C GLN A 553 1.87 20.85 -25.05
N TYR A 554 2.65 20.01 -25.73
CA TYR A 554 2.90 18.63 -25.30
C TYR A 554 4.35 18.45 -24.88
N LYS A 555 4.51 17.80 -23.73
CA LYS A 555 5.80 17.63 -23.05
C LYS A 555 6.18 16.16 -23.02
N ALA A 556 7.48 15.89 -22.93
CA ALA A 556 8.01 14.55 -22.77
C ALA A 556 8.68 14.38 -21.42
N HIS A 557 8.48 13.20 -20.82
CA HIS A 557 9.26 12.68 -19.71
C HIS A 557 10.19 11.57 -20.24
N GLY A 558 11.49 11.69 -19.98
CA GLY A 558 12.50 10.76 -20.47
C GLY A 558 12.67 9.59 -19.51
N HIS A 559 12.42 8.36 -19.96
CA HIS A 559 12.50 7.15 -19.12
C HIS A 559 13.23 6.02 -19.87
N VAL A 560 14.46 5.66 -19.54
CA VAL A 560 15.34 6.11 -18.44
C VAL A 560 16.79 6.07 -18.94
N LEU A 561 17.66 6.95 -18.42
CA LEU A 561 19.09 6.95 -18.78
C LEU A 561 19.86 5.75 -18.20
N ALA A 562 19.67 5.43 -16.92
CA ALA A 562 20.35 4.34 -16.24
C ALA A 562 19.40 3.49 -15.39
N TRP A 563 19.53 2.17 -15.51
CA TRP A 563 18.73 1.20 -14.78
C TRP A 563 19.48 -0.14 -14.66
N TYR A 564 19.22 -0.88 -13.59
CA TYR A 564 19.78 -2.22 -13.39
C TYR A 564 19.22 -3.25 -14.37
N ASN A 565 18.02 -3.01 -14.90
CA ASN A 565 17.32 -3.88 -15.84
C ASN A 565 17.32 -3.29 -17.26
N GLN A 566 17.05 -4.14 -18.26
CA GLN A 566 16.98 -3.75 -19.69
C GLN A 566 18.20 -2.92 -20.14
N ALA A 567 19.39 -3.42 -19.78
CA ALA A 567 20.68 -2.91 -20.22
C ALA A 567 21.33 -3.91 -21.21
N PRO A 568 22.07 -3.43 -22.22
CA PRO A 568 22.70 -4.28 -23.22
C PRO A 568 23.73 -5.20 -22.57
N ALA A 569 23.96 -6.37 -23.17
CA ALA A 569 24.85 -7.40 -22.61
C ALA A 569 26.24 -6.85 -22.25
N TRP A 570 26.74 -5.90 -23.05
CA TRP A 570 28.05 -5.34 -22.83
C TRP A 570 28.15 -4.47 -21.57
N MET A 571 27.07 -3.76 -21.19
CA MET A 571 27.00 -3.02 -19.92
C MET A 571 26.86 -4.00 -18.76
N ARG A 572 25.94 -4.97 -18.87
CA ARG A 572 25.63 -5.91 -17.78
C ARG A 572 26.85 -6.70 -17.30
N GLN A 573 27.78 -7.06 -18.20
CA GLN A 573 28.99 -7.80 -17.82
C GLN A 573 30.04 -6.95 -17.05
N ILE A 574 29.94 -5.62 -17.02
CA ILE A 574 30.94 -4.76 -16.38
C ILE A 574 30.84 -4.90 -14.86
N ILE A 575 31.97 -5.13 -14.19
CA ILE A 575 32.07 -5.11 -12.73
C ILE A 575 33.27 -4.25 -12.28
N PRO A 576 33.24 -3.70 -11.05
CA PRO A 576 34.38 -2.98 -10.47
C PRO A 576 35.68 -3.80 -10.52
N ALA A 577 36.80 -3.14 -10.80
CA ALA A 577 38.11 -3.78 -10.90
C ALA A 577 38.57 -4.48 -9.60
N ASN A 578 38.13 -3.96 -8.45
CA ASN A 578 38.47 -4.48 -7.13
C ASN A 578 37.62 -5.70 -6.72
N LEU A 579 36.50 -5.98 -7.39
CA LEU A 579 35.67 -7.14 -7.08
C LEU A 579 36.17 -8.40 -7.81
N PRO A 580 36.13 -9.59 -7.17
CA PRO A 580 36.47 -10.84 -7.82
C PRO A 580 35.42 -11.23 -8.88
N SER A 581 35.85 -11.99 -9.90
CA SER A 581 34.90 -12.58 -10.87
C SER A 581 33.99 -13.60 -10.19
N GLY A 582 32.70 -13.60 -10.51
CA GLY A 582 31.69 -14.44 -9.85
C GLY A 582 31.26 -13.91 -8.48
N TYR A 583 31.44 -12.62 -8.22
CA TYR A 583 31.00 -12.00 -6.97
C TYR A 583 29.47 -12.04 -6.84
N ASN A 584 28.99 -12.59 -5.72
CA ASN A 584 27.57 -12.81 -5.44
C ASN A 584 27.01 -11.92 -4.31
N GLY A 585 27.74 -10.88 -3.90
CA GLY A 585 27.33 -9.98 -2.82
C GLY A 585 27.98 -10.25 -1.46
N SER A 586 27.73 -9.33 -0.54
CA SER A 586 28.07 -9.35 0.88
C SER A 586 26.94 -8.70 1.69
N THR A 587 27.03 -8.69 3.02
CA THR A 587 26.09 -7.95 3.88
C THR A 587 26.10 -6.45 3.59
N ASN A 588 27.26 -5.94 3.19
CA ASN A 588 27.58 -4.52 3.07
C ASN A 588 27.41 -4.00 1.64
N PHE A 589 27.65 -4.84 0.65
CA PHE A 589 27.55 -4.56 -0.78
C PHE A 589 26.69 -5.64 -1.41
N TYR A 590 25.48 -5.32 -1.86
CA TYR A 590 24.59 -6.33 -2.44
C TYR A 590 25.11 -6.85 -3.77
N GLY A 591 24.71 -8.08 -4.11
CA GLY A 591 25.07 -8.71 -5.37
C GLY A 591 24.79 -7.80 -6.56
N LEU A 592 25.69 -7.86 -7.52
CA LEU A 592 25.64 -7.16 -8.79
C LEU A 592 24.28 -7.39 -9.48
N GLY A 593 23.45 -6.34 -9.59
CA GLY A 593 22.13 -6.33 -10.23
C GLY A 593 22.04 -7.23 -11.49
N ASN A 594 21.05 -8.13 -11.47
CA ASN A 594 20.70 -9.13 -12.50
C ASN A 594 21.82 -10.07 -13.01
N GLY A 595 21.99 -11.22 -12.35
CA GLY A 595 22.06 -12.55 -12.99
C GLY A 595 23.04 -12.78 -14.14
N VAL A 596 24.11 -12.00 -14.26
CA VAL A 596 25.03 -12.12 -15.40
C VAL A 596 25.98 -13.29 -15.16
N THR A 597 25.88 -14.32 -16.01
CA THR A 597 26.78 -15.49 -15.97
C THR A 597 28.21 -15.17 -16.42
N THR A 598 28.43 -14.00 -17.03
CA THR A 598 29.71 -13.55 -17.57
C THR A 598 30.02 -12.16 -17.04
N GLN A 599 31.03 -12.05 -16.18
CA GLN A 599 31.48 -10.81 -15.57
C GLN A 599 32.89 -10.44 -16.07
N VAL A 600 33.11 -9.15 -16.30
CA VAL A 600 34.35 -8.58 -16.82
C VAL A 600 34.75 -7.38 -15.97
N ARG A 601 35.91 -7.49 -15.33
CA ARG A 601 36.48 -6.40 -14.53
C ARG A 601 36.98 -5.28 -15.43
N VAL A 602 36.48 -4.08 -15.20
CA VAL A 602 36.86 -2.89 -15.98
C VAL A 602 37.40 -1.83 -15.03
N ASP A 603 38.42 -1.12 -15.49
CA ASP A 603 38.97 0.03 -14.77
C ASP A 603 37.94 1.15 -14.64
N ARG A 604 37.89 1.78 -13.46
CA ARG A 604 36.87 2.80 -13.16
C ARG A 604 36.93 3.99 -14.11
N GLU A 605 38.09 4.41 -14.60
CA GLU A 605 38.21 5.56 -15.50
C GLU A 605 37.64 5.22 -16.88
N MET A 606 37.81 3.97 -17.33
CA MET A 606 37.17 3.49 -18.55
C MET A 606 35.64 3.49 -18.41
N VAL A 607 35.12 3.00 -17.28
CA VAL A 607 33.67 2.99 -17.03
C VAL A 607 33.13 4.40 -16.91
N ARG A 608 33.79 5.30 -16.17
CA ARG A 608 33.45 6.73 -16.08
C ARG A 608 33.36 7.38 -17.45
N ARG A 609 34.34 7.14 -18.33
CA ARG A 609 34.32 7.64 -19.71
C ARG A 609 33.14 7.10 -20.49
N VAL A 610 32.85 5.80 -20.40
CA VAL A 610 31.70 5.19 -21.06
C VAL A 610 30.39 5.79 -20.57
N GLN A 611 30.24 5.98 -19.26
CA GLN A 611 29.00 6.51 -18.69
C GLN A 611 28.80 7.99 -18.95
N PHE A 612 29.90 8.76 -18.94
CA PHE A 612 29.86 10.13 -19.42
C PHE A 612 29.42 10.17 -20.87
N ASN A 613 30.05 9.41 -21.77
CA ASN A 613 29.66 9.35 -23.18
C ASN A 613 28.20 8.94 -23.37
N HIS A 614 27.73 7.87 -22.72
CA HIS A 614 26.34 7.44 -22.77
C HIS A 614 25.38 8.59 -22.39
N THR A 615 25.63 9.24 -21.26
CA THR A 615 24.85 10.38 -20.78
C THR A 615 24.83 11.54 -21.79
N MET A 616 26.00 11.90 -22.31
CA MET A 616 26.12 12.97 -23.30
C MET A 616 25.39 12.61 -24.59
N TYR A 617 25.63 11.44 -25.19
CA TYR A 617 25.03 11.06 -26.47
C TYR A 617 23.52 10.90 -26.37
N VAL A 618 23.01 10.24 -25.33
CA VAL A 618 21.56 10.03 -25.17
C VAL A 618 20.85 11.36 -24.97
N MET A 619 21.26 12.18 -24.00
CA MET A 619 20.54 13.42 -23.71
C MET A 619 20.74 14.46 -24.82
N ARG A 620 21.97 14.66 -25.31
CA ARG A 620 22.25 15.66 -26.34
C ARG A 620 21.69 15.29 -27.70
N HIS A 621 21.46 14.02 -28.00
CA HIS A 621 20.71 13.65 -29.20
C HIS A 621 19.36 14.40 -29.28
N PHE A 622 18.67 14.56 -28.16
CA PHE A 622 17.38 15.27 -28.11
C PHE A 622 17.55 16.77 -27.85
N LEU A 623 18.47 17.15 -26.97
CA LEU A 623 18.55 18.50 -26.39
C LEU A 623 19.41 19.50 -27.18
N THR A 624 20.05 19.11 -28.28
CA THR A 624 20.81 20.03 -29.15
C THR A 624 20.57 19.78 -30.64
N THR A 625 21.09 20.67 -31.49
CA THR A 625 21.10 20.58 -32.95
C THR A 625 22.43 20.07 -33.52
N ASP A 626 23.41 19.74 -32.67
CA ASP A 626 24.73 19.30 -33.10
C ASP A 626 24.72 17.90 -33.75
N THR A 627 25.21 17.84 -34.98
CA THR A 627 25.41 16.61 -35.76
C THR A 627 26.29 15.56 -35.08
N LYS A 628 27.19 15.95 -34.16
CA LYS A 628 28.00 15.02 -33.36
C LYS A 628 27.14 14.01 -32.60
N TYR A 629 25.97 14.43 -32.11
CA TYR A 629 25.06 13.58 -31.34
C TYR A 629 23.95 12.97 -32.22
N GLY A 630 24.13 12.96 -33.55
CA GLY A 630 23.13 12.42 -34.48
C GLY A 630 21.90 13.31 -34.63
N SER A 631 22.04 14.61 -34.35
CA SER A 631 21.00 15.63 -34.48
C SER A 631 21.22 16.49 -35.75
N SER A 632 20.37 17.49 -35.97
CA SER A 632 20.53 18.51 -37.01
C SER A 632 19.77 19.79 -36.68
N VAL A 633 20.18 20.91 -37.31
CA VAL A 633 19.44 22.19 -37.27
C VAL A 633 18.03 22.04 -37.85
N SER A 634 17.86 21.27 -38.93
CA SER A 634 16.56 21.07 -39.57
C SER A 634 15.56 20.29 -38.70
N ARG A 635 16.05 19.37 -37.86
CA ARG A 635 15.24 18.62 -36.88
C ARG A 635 14.82 19.51 -35.71
N GLY A 636 15.67 20.46 -35.34
CA GLY A 636 15.53 21.27 -34.12
C GLY A 636 15.74 20.46 -32.84
N VAL A 637 15.55 21.12 -31.70
CA VAL A 637 15.61 20.50 -30.37
C VAL A 637 14.28 19.81 -30.04
N ILE A 638 14.35 18.70 -29.31
CA ILE A 638 13.20 18.01 -28.72
C ILE A 638 13.28 18.23 -27.21
N PRO A 639 12.54 19.21 -26.66
CA PRO A 639 12.63 19.52 -25.24
C PRO A 639 11.95 18.42 -24.41
N PHE A 640 12.62 18.03 -23.33
CA PHE A 640 12.06 17.20 -22.27
C PHE A 640 11.72 18.10 -21.08
N ASN A 641 10.63 17.80 -20.40
CA ASN A 641 10.25 18.48 -19.16
C ASN A 641 11.03 17.91 -17.96
N SER A 642 11.19 16.60 -17.93
CA SER A 642 11.88 15.86 -16.88
C SER A 642 12.50 14.58 -17.46
N TRP A 643 13.46 14.00 -16.75
CA TRP A 643 14.18 12.81 -17.19
C TRP A 643 14.58 11.94 -15.99
N ASP A 644 14.15 10.69 -15.98
CA ASP A 644 14.64 9.67 -15.06
C ASP A 644 16.10 9.34 -15.37
N VAL A 645 17.00 9.95 -14.61
CA VAL A 645 18.44 9.75 -14.76
C VAL A 645 18.83 8.37 -14.22
N LEU A 646 18.25 7.99 -13.08
CA LEU A 646 18.47 6.71 -12.43
C LEU A 646 17.14 6.15 -11.95
N ASN A 647 16.89 4.88 -12.28
CA ASN A 647 15.69 4.16 -11.90
C ASN A 647 16.01 3.01 -10.93
N GLU A 648 15.22 2.87 -9.88
CA GLU A 648 15.10 1.69 -9.01
C GLU A 648 16.40 1.19 -8.36
N GLU A 649 17.26 2.10 -7.92
CA GLU A 649 18.55 1.73 -7.33
C GLU A 649 18.43 1.31 -5.86
N ILE A 650 17.41 1.77 -5.12
CA ILE A 650 17.17 1.27 -3.76
C ILE A 650 16.60 -0.15 -3.86
N HIS A 651 17.27 -1.08 -3.18
CA HIS A 651 16.84 -2.45 -3.09
C HIS A 651 15.59 -2.57 -2.21
N GLU A 652 14.56 -3.25 -2.71
CA GLU A 652 13.29 -3.58 -2.05
C GLU A 652 13.42 -4.32 -0.70
N SER A 653 14.63 -4.75 -0.38
CA SER A 653 14.92 -5.62 0.75
C SER A 653 16.23 -5.22 1.43
N ARG A 654 16.73 -4.00 1.27
CA ARG A 654 17.87 -3.56 2.11
C ARG A 654 17.62 -2.28 2.89
N HIS A 655 16.41 -1.76 2.81
CA HIS A 655 15.88 -0.86 3.83
C HIS A 655 15.38 -1.67 5.05
N SER A 656 15.56 -1.08 6.23
CA SER A 656 15.00 -1.54 7.51
C SER A 656 13.49 -1.30 7.53
N GLU A 657 12.70 -1.99 8.37
CA GLU A 657 11.28 -1.64 8.59
C GLU A 657 11.13 -0.47 9.57
N LEU A 658 12.16 -0.28 10.39
CA LEU A 658 12.33 0.88 11.24
C LEU A 658 12.97 2.01 10.43
N ILE A 659 12.52 3.23 10.70
CA ILE A 659 13.18 4.45 10.23
C ILE A 659 14.67 4.35 10.56
N PRO A 660 15.59 4.45 9.58
CA PRO A 660 17.01 4.28 9.83
C PRO A 660 17.52 5.29 10.87
N THR A 661 18.18 4.79 11.91
CA THR A 661 18.79 5.64 12.95
C THR A 661 20.08 6.30 12.47
N ASP A 662 20.84 5.62 11.60
CA ASP A 662 21.96 6.20 10.88
C ASP A 662 21.50 6.64 9.47
N PRO A 663 21.51 7.95 9.17
CA PRO A 663 21.12 8.45 7.87
C PRO A 663 22.04 7.99 6.72
N ASN A 664 23.23 7.44 6.99
CA ASN A 664 24.14 6.96 5.93
C ASN A 664 23.88 5.52 5.45
N THR A 665 22.96 4.80 6.10
CA THR A 665 22.58 3.41 5.76
C THR A 665 21.96 3.26 4.38
N TRP A 666 21.58 4.36 3.70
CA TRP A 666 21.12 4.30 2.32
C TRP A 666 22.15 3.67 1.38
N ARG A 667 23.46 3.84 1.65
CA ARG A 667 24.53 3.28 0.81
C ARG A 667 24.56 1.75 0.81
N THR A 668 24.24 1.11 1.93
CA THR A 668 24.12 -0.35 2.03
C THR A 668 22.78 -0.89 1.54
N SER A 669 21.85 0.02 1.22
CA SER A 669 20.50 -0.29 0.76
C SER A 669 20.39 -0.32 -0.77
N LEU A 670 21.50 -0.09 -1.49
CA LEU A 670 21.52 -0.02 -2.95
C LEU A 670 21.58 -1.41 -3.58
N LYS A 671 21.07 -1.52 -4.82
CA LYS A 671 21.23 -2.72 -5.66
C LYS A 671 22.65 -2.85 -6.22
N HIS A 672 23.39 -1.74 -6.30
CA HIS A 672 24.72 -1.63 -6.90
C HIS A 672 24.73 -2.12 -8.35
N THR A 673 23.93 -1.46 -9.19
CA THR A 673 23.89 -1.71 -10.65
C THR A 673 25.30 -1.82 -11.24
N ASN A 674 25.66 -2.99 -11.79
CA ASN A 674 27.06 -3.41 -12.01
C ASN A 674 27.93 -2.40 -12.77
N TRP A 675 27.37 -1.85 -13.84
CA TRP A 675 28.05 -0.91 -14.71
C TRP A 675 28.08 0.51 -14.16
N LEU A 676 27.17 0.84 -13.23
CA LEU A 676 27.19 2.11 -12.51
C LEU A 676 28.19 2.05 -11.36
N VAL A 677 28.10 1.01 -10.53
CA VAL A 677 28.98 0.87 -9.36
C VAL A 677 30.46 0.79 -9.75
N ALA A 678 30.78 0.25 -10.93
CA ALA A 678 32.13 0.23 -11.47
C ALA A 678 32.71 1.64 -11.77
N MET A 679 31.91 2.71 -11.71
CA MET A 679 32.42 4.10 -11.69
C MET A 679 33.09 4.48 -10.36
N SER A 680 32.96 3.64 -9.33
CA SER A 680 33.48 3.87 -7.98
C SER A 680 34.24 2.64 -7.48
N ASP A 681 35.24 2.84 -6.61
CA ASP A 681 36.01 1.74 -5.98
C ASP A 681 35.28 1.12 -4.77
N GLU A 682 33.98 1.33 -4.65
CA GLU A 682 33.12 1.22 -3.46
C GLU A 682 33.74 0.65 -2.17
N LEU A 683 34.02 1.59 -1.25
CA LEU A 683 33.81 1.40 0.18
C LEU A 683 32.57 2.20 0.55
N ILE A 684 31.65 1.62 1.31
CA ILE A 684 30.40 2.26 1.80
C ILE A 684 30.64 3.58 2.55
N GLY A 685 31.87 3.85 2.99
CA GLY A 685 32.30 5.12 3.61
C GLY A 685 33.17 6.01 2.71
N GLY A 686 33.23 5.77 1.39
CA GLY A 686 34.02 6.57 0.46
C GLY A 686 33.46 7.97 0.23
N GLU A 687 34.27 8.83 -0.41
CA GLU A 687 33.92 10.20 -0.73
C GLU A 687 32.62 10.30 -1.55
N ILE A 688 31.64 11.05 -1.05
CA ILE A 688 30.30 11.13 -1.66
C ILE A 688 30.32 11.69 -3.08
N THR A 689 31.24 12.62 -3.37
CA THR A 689 31.40 13.23 -4.70
C THR A 689 32.00 12.27 -5.73
N GLN A 690 32.52 11.12 -5.27
CA GLN A 690 33.02 10.02 -6.11
C GLN A 690 32.02 8.87 -6.21
N HIS A 691 30.88 8.94 -5.51
CA HIS A 691 29.84 7.93 -5.56
C HIS A 691 29.20 7.90 -6.96
N TYR A 692 28.90 6.71 -7.47
CA TYR A 692 28.43 6.54 -8.84
C TYR A 692 27.11 7.29 -9.14
N ILE A 693 26.18 7.36 -8.17
CA ILE A 693 24.95 8.14 -8.31
C ILE A 693 25.27 9.63 -8.45
N TYR A 694 26.20 10.15 -7.64
CA TYR A 694 26.61 11.55 -7.71
C TYR A 694 27.20 11.89 -9.07
N LEU A 695 28.11 11.04 -9.55
CA LEU A 695 28.76 11.21 -10.85
C LEU A 695 27.75 11.13 -12.00
N LEU A 696 26.82 10.19 -11.97
CA LEU A 696 25.78 10.03 -12.99
C LEU A 696 24.92 11.30 -13.14
N PHE A 697 24.42 11.85 -12.03
CA PHE A 697 23.64 13.09 -12.07
C PHE A 697 24.51 14.28 -12.48
N LYS A 698 25.76 14.36 -12.01
CA LYS A 698 26.71 15.41 -12.45
C LYS A 698 26.92 15.38 -13.96
N HIS A 699 27.06 14.19 -14.55
CA HIS A 699 27.15 14.03 -16.00
C HIS A 699 25.87 14.52 -16.68
N ALA A 700 24.69 14.24 -16.12
CA ALA A 700 23.41 14.68 -16.67
C ALA A 700 23.25 16.22 -16.63
N HIS A 701 23.72 16.92 -15.59
CA HIS A 701 23.76 18.38 -15.60
C HIS A 701 24.68 18.94 -16.71
N ILE A 702 25.84 18.31 -16.96
CA ILE A 702 26.75 18.71 -18.06
C ILE A 702 26.12 18.42 -19.43
N ALA A 703 25.34 17.34 -19.54
CA ALA A 703 24.63 16.97 -20.76
C ALA A 703 23.47 17.92 -21.09
N ALA A 704 22.78 18.41 -20.05
CA ALA A 704 21.68 19.38 -20.12
C ALA A 704 21.99 20.65 -19.31
N PRO A 705 22.94 21.49 -19.76
CA PRO A 705 23.41 22.63 -18.99
C PRO A 705 22.41 23.78 -19.02
N ASN A 706 22.23 24.43 -17.86
CA ASN A 706 21.74 25.81 -17.83
C ASN A 706 22.92 26.80 -18.03
N ALA A 707 22.64 28.09 -18.08
CA ALA A 707 23.68 29.11 -18.25
C ALA A 707 24.75 29.12 -17.12
N ARG A 708 24.37 28.80 -15.89
CA ARG A 708 25.30 28.73 -14.75
C ARG A 708 26.21 27.50 -14.83
N MET A 709 25.68 26.35 -15.23
CA MET A 709 26.45 25.14 -15.49
C MET A 709 27.46 25.39 -16.59
N ALA A 710 27.06 26.03 -17.69
CA ALA A 710 27.98 26.35 -18.79
C ALA A 710 29.13 27.26 -18.33
N ALA A 711 28.83 28.31 -17.55
CA ALA A 711 29.85 29.19 -16.97
C ALA A 711 30.77 28.45 -15.98
N ALA A 712 30.21 27.62 -15.10
CA ALA A 712 30.98 26.85 -14.11
C ALA A 712 31.87 25.79 -14.77
N TYR A 713 31.35 25.08 -15.78
CA TYR A 713 32.11 24.12 -16.59
C TYR A 713 33.29 24.80 -17.26
N LYS A 714 33.08 25.95 -17.91
CA LYS A 714 34.15 26.74 -18.53
C LYS A 714 35.21 27.20 -17.52
N ALA A 715 34.77 27.72 -16.37
CA ALA A 715 35.68 28.21 -15.33
C ALA A 715 36.56 27.10 -14.72
N ASN A 716 36.04 25.88 -14.66
CA ASN A 716 36.73 24.73 -14.07
C ASN A 716 37.29 23.74 -15.10
N TYR A 717 37.20 24.03 -16.40
CA TYR A 717 37.52 23.09 -17.46
C TYR A 717 38.93 22.46 -17.33
N ALA A 718 39.92 23.26 -16.96
CA ALA A 718 41.30 22.81 -16.80
C ALA A 718 41.48 21.76 -15.67
N SER A 719 40.64 21.78 -14.63
CA SER A 719 40.69 20.86 -13.50
C SER A 719 39.77 19.65 -13.64
N LEU A 720 38.95 19.60 -14.70
CA LEU A 720 38.08 18.45 -14.97
C LEU A 720 38.91 17.21 -15.34
N PRO A 721 38.46 16.00 -14.97
CA PRO A 721 39.01 14.76 -15.48
C PRO A 721 39.01 14.73 -17.02
N GLU A 722 40.02 14.09 -17.61
CA GLU A 722 40.16 14.08 -19.07
C GLU A 722 38.94 13.48 -19.78
N TYR A 723 38.29 12.47 -19.20
CA TYR A 723 37.08 11.89 -19.78
C TYR A 723 35.86 12.81 -19.79
N MET A 724 35.86 13.89 -18.97
CA MET A 724 34.80 14.89 -18.92
C MET A 724 35.05 16.08 -19.85
N LYS A 725 36.24 16.20 -20.43
CA LYS A 725 36.57 17.20 -21.47
C LYS A 725 36.06 16.64 -22.79
N LEU A 726 35.14 17.34 -23.45
CA LEU A 726 34.46 16.77 -24.61
C LEU A 726 35.42 16.73 -25.81
N ASP A 727 35.21 15.79 -26.73
CA ASP A 727 36.13 15.60 -27.86
C ASP A 727 35.98 16.74 -28.91
N GLY A 728 36.56 17.92 -28.64
CA GLY A 728 36.89 18.96 -29.63
C GLY A 728 35.80 19.95 -30.04
N HIS A 729 34.61 19.93 -29.41
CA HIS A 729 33.48 20.84 -29.72
C HIS A 729 33.23 21.89 -28.63
N ASP A 730 33.92 21.76 -27.51
CA ASP A 730 33.97 22.63 -26.35
C ASP A 730 35.31 23.38 -26.33
N ALA A 731 35.63 24.06 -27.43
CA ALA A 731 36.82 24.88 -27.53
C ALA A 731 36.89 25.82 -26.31
N ASP A 732 38.00 25.76 -25.58
CA ASP A 732 38.26 26.51 -24.35
C ASP A 732 37.22 26.26 -23.23
N GLY A 733 36.62 25.07 -23.17
CA GLY A 733 35.65 24.65 -22.16
C GLY A 733 34.24 25.20 -22.35
N SER A 734 33.87 25.68 -23.55
CA SER A 734 32.52 26.19 -23.79
C SER A 734 31.52 25.08 -24.11
N ILE A 735 30.50 24.90 -23.25
CA ILE A 735 29.30 24.11 -23.55
C ILE A 735 28.09 25.00 -23.89
N ASP A 736 28.34 26.26 -24.29
CA ASP A 736 27.32 27.29 -24.47
C ASP A 736 26.35 26.97 -25.63
N ALA A 737 26.83 26.25 -26.65
CA ALA A 737 26.01 25.78 -27.77
C ALA A 737 24.93 24.75 -27.38
N TYR A 738 24.96 24.26 -26.13
CA TYR A 738 24.06 23.26 -25.60
C TYR A 738 23.14 23.81 -24.50
N ILE A 739 23.17 25.12 -24.25
CA ILE A 739 22.28 25.76 -23.27
C ILE A 739 20.85 25.72 -23.80
N VAL A 740 20.02 24.95 -23.12
CA VAL A 740 18.57 25.02 -23.27
C VAL A 740 18.02 26.01 -22.25
N ALA A 741 17.14 26.91 -22.69
CA ALA A 741 16.54 27.91 -21.79
C ALA A 741 15.83 27.26 -20.59
N ASN A 742 15.30 26.05 -20.80
CA ASN A 742 14.66 25.22 -19.79
C ASN A 742 15.20 23.78 -19.91
N PRO A 743 16.28 23.40 -19.19
CA PRO A 743 16.72 22.01 -19.15
C PRO A 743 15.65 21.12 -18.49
N PRO A 744 15.59 19.83 -18.85
CA PRO A 744 14.73 18.89 -18.14
C PRO A 744 15.15 18.80 -16.68
N LYS A 745 14.17 18.68 -15.79
CA LYS A 745 14.43 18.31 -14.40
C LYS A 745 15.01 16.90 -14.33
N LEU A 746 16.08 16.72 -13.56
CA LEU A 746 16.76 15.44 -13.40
C LEU A 746 16.15 14.65 -12.24
N THR A 747 15.57 13.50 -12.56
CA THR A 747 14.72 12.73 -11.64
C THR A 747 15.42 11.43 -11.19
N TYR A 748 15.38 11.14 -9.89
CA TYR A 748 15.58 9.78 -9.37
C TYR A 748 14.21 9.11 -9.25
N ASN A 749 13.98 7.98 -9.93
CA ASN A 749 12.68 7.31 -9.99
C ASN A 749 12.70 5.94 -9.33
N ASP A 750 11.66 5.58 -8.58
CA ASP A 750 11.60 4.28 -7.90
C ASP A 750 10.14 3.86 -7.59
N TYR A 751 9.92 2.55 -7.45
CA TYR A 751 8.66 1.96 -6.98
C TYR A 751 8.66 1.77 -5.45
N ASP A 752 7.52 1.39 -4.89
CA ASP A 752 7.33 1.08 -3.45
C ASP A 752 7.66 2.21 -2.49
N ILE A 753 7.58 3.45 -2.98
CA ILE A 753 7.83 4.62 -2.14
C ILE A 753 6.73 4.81 -1.09
N PHE A 754 5.54 4.21 -1.24
CA PHE A 754 4.59 4.15 -0.14
C PHE A 754 5.12 3.33 1.06
N THR A 755 6.12 2.46 0.86
CA THR A 755 6.85 1.83 1.96
C THR A 755 7.69 2.89 2.67
N ARG A 756 7.24 3.29 3.88
CA ARG A 756 7.83 4.40 4.64
C ARG A 756 9.35 4.33 4.77
N SER A 757 9.91 3.14 4.98
CA SER A 757 11.35 3.00 5.11
C SER A 757 12.12 3.14 3.79
N LYS A 758 11.56 2.68 2.67
CA LYS A 758 12.13 2.93 1.34
C LYS A 758 12.09 4.42 1.01
N ALA A 759 10.95 5.08 1.28
CA ALA A 759 10.84 6.53 1.14
C ALA A 759 11.91 7.28 1.95
N ARG A 760 12.12 6.85 3.20
CA ARG A 760 13.12 7.44 4.08
C ARG A 760 14.56 7.19 3.61
N THR A 761 14.85 6.01 3.07
CA THR A 761 16.14 5.70 2.46
C THR A 761 16.42 6.63 1.28
N VAL A 762 15.45 6.83 0.39
CA VAL A 762 15.55 7.78 -0.72
C VAL A 762 15.73 9.21 -0.22
N TYR A 763 14.96 9.64 0.79
CA TYR A 763 15.10 10.96 1.42
C TYR A 763 16.53 11.19 1.93
N ASN A 764 17.10 10.21 2.65
CA ASN A 764 18.46 10.31 3.18
C ASN A 764 19.51 10.36 2.07
N MET A 765 19.35 9.55 1.01
CA MET A 765 20.22 9.56 -0.16
C MET A 765 20.20 10.92 -0.86
N VAL A 766 19.01 11.41 -1.23
CA VAL A 766 18.82 12.70 -1.91
C VAL A 766 19.39 13.84 -1.08
N ARG A 767 19.07 13.87 0.22
CA ARG A 767 19.59 14.90 1.13
C ARG A 767 21.12 14.89 1.16
N ALA A 768 21.74 13.72 1.30
CA ALA A 768 23.20 13.61 1.37
C ALA A 768 23.87 14.06 0.06
N LEU A 769 23.38 13.57 -1.09
CA LEU A 769 23.93 13.89 -2.41
C LEU A 769 23.75 15.37 -2.75
N ASN A 770 22.54 15.91 -2.55
CA ASN A 770 22.24 17.30 -2.89
C ASN A 770 22.92 18.29 -1.95
N THR A 771 23.14 17.93 -0.68
CA THR A 771 23.96 18.74 0.24
C THR A 771 25.41 18.82 -0.23
N ALA A 772 26.00 17.70 -0.65
CA ALA A 772 27.36 17.67 -1.18
C ALA A 772 27.51 18.48 -2.48
N TRP A 773 26.47 18.48 -3.32
CA TRP A 773 26.45 19.22 -4.57
C TRP A 773 26.56 20.74 -4.40
N LEU A 774 26.05 21.30 -3.30
CA LEU A 774 26.11 22.74 -3.02
C LEU A 774 27.54 23.31 -2.97
N SER A 775 28.55 22.46 -2.71
CA SER A 775 29.96 22.84 -2.67
C SER A 775 30.76 22.35 -3.87
N ASP A 776 30.14 21.69 -4.85
CA ASP A 776 30.82 21.27 -6.07
C ASP A 776 31.22 22.48 -6.91
N PRO A 777 32.43 22.51 -7.49
CA PRO A 777 32.83 23.58 -8.40
C PRO A 777 31.92 23.77 -9.62
N LEU A 778 31.14 22.75 -9.99
CA LEU A 778 30.15 22.81 -11.06
C LEU A 778 28.73 23.15 -10.61
N TYR A 779 28.50 23.44 -9.32
CA TYR A 779 27.16 23.76 -8.81
C TYR A 779 26.48 24.86 -9.65
N ASP A 780 25.34 24.53 -10.25
CA ASP A 780 24.67 25.37 -11.24
C ASP A 780 23.42 26.08 -10.70
N GLY A 781 23.23 26.04 -9.38
CA GLY A 781 22.06 26.59 -8.70
C GLY A 781 20.83 25.70 -8.69
N ARG A 782 20.89 24.50 -9.30
CA ARG A 782 19.85 23.47 -9.21
C ARG A 782 20.32 22.35 -8.27
N PRO A 783 19.41 21.68 -7.53
CA PRO A 783 19.74 20.44 -6.82
C PRO A 783 20.32 19.39 -7.79
N LEU A 784 21.19 18.49 -7.30
CA LEU A 784 21.82 17.46 -8.14
C LEU A 784 20.78 16.46 -8.65
N ILE A 785 19.98 15.94 -7.73
CA ILE A 785 18.73 15.27 -8.01
C ILE A 785 17.65 16.34 -7.86
N GLU A 786 17.02 16.75 -8.96
CA GLU A 786 16.04 17.84 -8.95
C GLU A 786 14.67 17.36 -8.49
N ASP A 787 14.23 16.18 -8.95
CA ASP A 787 12.94 15.60 -8.56
C ASP A 787 13.10 14.18 -8.03
N VAL A 788 12.21 13.77 -7.12
CA VAL A 788 11.98 12.35 -6.82
C VAL A 788 10.72 11.87 -7.57
N GLY A 789 10.90 10.87 -8.42
CA GLY A 789 9.84 10.16 -9.12
C GLY A 789 9.34 8.97 -8.29
N ILE A 790 8.04 8.97 -8.03
CA ILE A 790 7.30 7.88 -7.43
C ILE A 790 6.59 7.15 -8.56
N GLN A 791 6.95 5.90 -8.84
CA GLN A 791 6.29 5.15 -9.92
C GLN A 791 4.79 5.02 -9.65
N GLY A 792 4.39 4.51 -8.49
CA GLY A 792 2.98 4.37 -8.14
C GLY A 792 2.29 3.16 -8.79
N HIS A 793 3.06 2.08 -9.01
CA HIS A 793 2.54 0.75 -9.35
C HIS A 793 1.94 0.06 -8.12
N ASP A 794 0.82 0.58 -7.64
CA ASP A 794 0.28 0.25 -6.34
C ASP A 794 -0.94 -0.70 -6.43
N SER A 795 -1.53 -1.02 -5.28
CA SER A 795 -2.77 -1.79 -5.16
C SER A 795 -3.76 -1.04 -4.30
N VAL A 796 -5.06 -1.15 -4.59
CA VAL A 796 -6.11 -0.66 -3.69
C VAL A 796 -5.87 -1.24 -2.30
N GLY A 797 -5.79 -0.39 -1.28
CA GLY A 797 -5.40 -0.82 0.05
C GLY A 797 -5.77 0.17 1.14
N LYS A 798 -6.00 -0.35 2.35
CA LYS A 798 -6.52 0.40 3.49
C LYS A 798 -5.70 1.62 3.93
N SER A 799 -4.41 1.66 3.59
CA SER A 799 -3.47 2.70 4.03
C SER A 799 -2.62 3.30 2.90
N LEU A 800 -2.96 3.04 1.64
CA LEU A 800 -2.12 3.45 0.51
C LEU A 800 -1.93 4.98 0.47
N ALA A 801 -3.01 5.74 0.67
CA ALA A 801 -2.97 7.19 0.57
C ALA A 801 -2.18 7.82 1.71
N SER A 802 -2.38 7.38 2.96
CA SER A 802 -1.63 7.89 4.10
C SER A 802 -0.16 7.46 4.10
N ASN A 803 0.17 6.30 3.52
CA ASN A 803 1.55 5.87 3.31
C ASN A 803 2.26 6.70 2.25
N ASN A 804 1.61 6.97 1.11
CA ASN A 804 2.14 7.91 0.12
C ASN A 804 2.25 9.34 0.70
N GLN A 805 1.30 9.76 1.55
CA GLN A 805 1.38 11.05 2.24
C GLN A 805 2.66 11.22 3.07
N TYR A 806 3.11 10.17 3.76
CA TYR A 806 4.38 10.19 4.49
C TYR A 806 5.57 10.47 3.56
N ALA A 807 5.63 9.78 2.41
CA ALA A 807 6.69 10.00 1.43
C ALA A 807 6.64 11.42 0.82
N MET A 808 5.43 11.89 0.49
CA MET A 808 5.22 13.25 -0.03
C MET A 808 5.71 14.31 0.96
N ALA A 809 5.44 14.15 2.25
CA ALA A 809 5.91 15.07 3.28
C ALA A 809 7.44 15.05 3.45
N LEU A 810 8.08 13.88 3.39
CA LEU A 810 9.54 13.79 3.40
C LEU A 810 10.15 14.60 2.25
N TYR A 811 9.67 14.41 1.03
CA TYR A 811 10.26 15.07 -0.13
C TYR A 811 9.87 16.55 -0.21
N ALA A 812 8.65 16.92 0.17
CA ALA A 812 8.25 18.32 0.32
C ALA A 812 9.18 19.06 1.30
N SER A 813 9.55 18.43 2.42
CA SER A 813 10.50 19.02 3.36
C SER A 813 11.89 19.27 2.75
N LEU A 814 12.33 18.48 1.77
CA LEU A 814 13.57 18.74 1.03
C LEU A 814 13.41 19.91 0.05
N VAL A 815 12.24 20.05 -0.56
CA VAL A 815 11.92 21.21 -1.40
C VAL A 815 11.92 22.49 -0.57
N ASP A 816 11.29 22.48 0.61
CA ASP A 816 11.27 23.62 1.53
C ASP A 816 12.69 24.00 2.01
N GLN A 817 13.62 23.04 2.08
CA GLN A 817 15.03 23.25 2.39
C GLN A 817 15.87 23.72 1.19
N GLY A 818 15.30 23.79 -0.02
CA GLY A 818 16.03 24.08 -1.26
C GLY A 818 16.97 22.95 -1.71
N LEU A 819 16.80 21.74 -1.14
CA LEU A 819 17.57 20.55 -1.49
C LEU A 819 16.87 19.68 -2.53
N LEU A 820 15.65 20.00 -2.95
CA LEU A 820 14.91 19.34 -4.02
C LEU A 820 14.08 20.41 -4.75
N SER A 821 13.70 20.16 -6.00
CA SER A 821 12.86 21.06 -6.80
C SER A 821 11.40 20.60 -6.85
N GLY A 822 11.16 19.29 -6.74
CA GLY A 822 9.80 18.75 -6.79
C GLY A 822 9.71 17.23 -6.69
N ILE A 823 8.50 16.76 -6.93
CA ILE A 823 8.09 15.36 -6.88
C ILE A 823 7.32 15.06 -8.17
N ALA A 824 7.47 13.86 -8.69
CA ALA A 824 6.64 13.36 -9.78
C ALA A 824 5.97 12.05 -9.36
N PHE A 825 4.73 11.82 -9.79
CA PHE A 825 4.26 10.44 -9.95
C PHE A 825 4.38 10.07 -11.42
N SER A 826 5.23 9.11 -11.75
CA SER A 826 5.67 8.85 -13.12
C SER A 826 4.93 7.68 -13.79
N GLU A 827 4.32 6.77 -13.01
CA GLU A 827 3.82 5.48 -13.52
C GLU A 827 2.53 4.99 -12.80
N LEU A 828 1.63 5.90 -12.40
CA LEU A 828 0.49 5.58 -11.54
C LEU A 828 -0.51 4.63 -12.20
N ASP A 829 -0.70 3.46 -11.59
CA ASP A 829 -1.77 2.50 -11.87
C ASP A 829 -2.10 1.68 -10.61
N LEU A 830 -3.32 1.12 -10.53
CA LEU A 830 -3.77 0.42 -9.32
C LEU A 830 -4.24 -1.00 -9.63
N LYS A 831 -3.66 -1.99 -8.97
CA LYS A 831 -4.21 -3.35 -8.93
C LYS A 831 -5.38 -3.45 -7.96
N LEU A 832 -6.24 -4.42 -8.20
CA LEU A 832 -7.32 -4.78 -7.31
C LEU A 832 -7.02 -6.14 -6.66
N PRO A 833 -6.62 -6.19 -5.38
CA PRO A 833 -6.34 -7.44 -4.68
C PRO A 833 -7.63 -8.18 -4.28
N THR A 834 -7.50 -9.45 -3.91
CA THR A 834 -8.64 -10.32 -3.55
C THR A 834 -9.36 -9.90 -2.29
N ASP A 835 -8.69 -9.17 -1.39
CA ASP A 835 -9.20 -8.66 -0.12
C ASP A 835 -9.76 -7.22 -0.23
N ALA A 836 -9.75 -6.62 -1.43
CA ALA A 836 -10.45 -5.38 -1.69
C ALA A 836 -12.00 -5.58 -1.67
N PRO A 837 -12.78 -4.52 -1.39
CA PRO A 837 -14.24 -4.61 -1.37
C PRO A 837 -14.82 -5.18 -2.68
N GLY A 838 -15.80 -6.07 -2.55
CA GLY A 838 -16.43 -6.76 -3.68
C GLY A 838 -15.77 -8.10 -4.07
N GLY A 839 -14.57 -8.40 -3.57
CA GLY A 839 -13.90 -9.72 -3.61
C GLY A 839 -13.57 -10.30 -4.99
N GLY A 840 -12.71 -11.31 -5.05
CA GLY A 840 -12.54 -12.20 -6.22
C GLY A 840 -11.43 -11.81 -7.19
N ALA A 841 -10.38 -12.63 -7.19
CA ALA A 841 -9.17 -12.60 -8.03
C ALA A 841 -8.30 -11.33 -7.99
N THR A 842 -6.99 -11.50 -8.12
CA THR A 842 -6.07 -10.41 -8.43
C THR A 842 -6.38 -9.93 -9.85
N ALA A 843 -6.92 -8.72 -9.99
CA ALA A 843 -7.25 -8.08 -11.28
C ALA A 843 -8.23 -8.85 -12.21
N PRO A 844 -9.52 -8.92 -11.89
CA PRO A 844 -10.49 -9.60 -12.75
C PRO A 844 -10.76 -8.86 -14.07
N ALA A 845 -10.88 -9.57 -15.19
CA ALA A 845 -11.10 -8.92 -16.50
C ALA A 845 -12.34 -8.00 -16.57
N VAL A 846 -13.32 -8.20 -15.68
CA VAL A 846 -14.50 -7.34 -15.52
C VAL A 846 -14.73 -7.09 -14.03
N LEU A 847 -14.82 -5.82 -13.64
CA LEU A 847 -15.09 -5.42 -12.26
C LEU A 847 -16.59 -5.54 -11.94
N ASN A 848 -16.92 -6.02 -10.74
CA ASN A 848 -18.24 -5.80 -10.17
C ASN A 848 -18.39 -4.36 -9.65
N VAL A 849 -19.62 -3.94 -9.38
CA VAL A 849 -19.91 -2.56 -8.94
C VAL A 849 -19.09 -2.13 -7.71
N LYS A 850 -18.96 -2.98 -6.69
CA LYS A 850 -18.24 -2.65 -5.45
C LYS A 850 -16.72 -2.59 -5.66
N GLN A 851 -16.19 -3.46 -6.52
CA GLN A 851 -14.80 -3.42 -6.96
C GLN A 851 -14.46 -2.13 -7.73
N SER A 852 -15.36 -1.71 -8.64
CA SER A 852 -15.21 -0.46 -9.39
C SER A 852 -15.27 0.76 -8.48
N ASP A 853 -16.17 0.76 -7.51
CA ASP A 853 -16.31 1.84 -6.54
C ASP A 853 -15.07 1.91 -5.61
N ALA A 854 -14.52 0.77 -5.17
CA ALA A 854 -13.28 0.73 -4.39
C ALA A 854 -12.06 1.26 -5.16
N LEU A 855 -11.95 0.91 -6.45
CA LEU A 855 -10.94 1.49 -7.34
C LEU A 855 -11.09 3.01 -7.45
N GLY A 856 -12.32 3.50 -7.67
CA GLY A 856 -12.60 4.92 -7.75
C GLY A 856 -12.33 5.67 -6.46
N TYR A 857 -12.67 5.07 -5.32
CA TYR A 857 -12.42 5.63 -3.99
C TYR A 857 -10.93 5.78 -3.73
N GLN A 858 -10.12 4.76 -4.05
CA GLN A 858 -8.67 4.85 -3.92
C GLN A 858 -8.07 5.93 -4.82
N TYR A 859 -8.50 6.04 -6.08
CA TYR A 859 -8.07 7.13 -6.96
C TYR A 859 -8.48 8.50 -6.44
N ALA A 860 -9.68 8.65 -5.89
CA ALA A 860 -10.12 9.88 -5.25
C ALA A 860 -9.21 10.27 -4.08
N LEU A 861 -8.88 9.33 -3.18
CA LEU A 861 -7.93 9.58 -2.09
C LEU A 861 -6.56 10.03 -2.61
N MET A 862 -6.06 9.38 -3.68
CA MET A 862 -4.77 9.75 -4.28
C MET A 862 -4.80 11.13 -4.95
N TYR A 863 -5.84 11.48 -5.70
CA TYR A 863 -5.93 12.82 -6.33
C TYR A 863 -6.20 13.94 -5.32
N LYS A 864 -6.86 13.63 -4.20
CA LYS A 864 -6.96 14.55 -3.06
C LYS A 864 -5.60 14.75 -2.41
N LEU A 865 -4.83 13.68 -2.19
CA LEU A 865 -3.44 13.76 -1.74
C LEU A 865 -2.59 14.60 -2.70
N PHE A 866 -2.69 14.38 -4.02
CA PHE A 866 -1.94 15.17 -5.00
C PHE A 866 -2.30 16.65 -4.94
N THR A 867 -3.58 16.98 -4.80
CA THR A 867 -4.03 18.36 -4.62
C THR A 867 -3.45 18.97 -3.33
N LYS A 868 -3.45 18.21 -2.23
CA LYS A 868 -2.78 18.55 -0.96
C LYS A 868 -1.27 18.67 -1.07
N PHE A 869 -0.59 18.24 -2.14
CA PHE A 869 0.84 18.47 -2.35
C PHE A 869 1.17 19.21 -3.65
N ALA A 870 0.17 19.81 -4.30
CA ALA A 870 0.29 20.38 -5.64
C ALA A 870 1.49 21.32 -5.89
N PRO A 871 1.89 22.24 -4.99
CA PRO A 871 3.07 23.09 -5.21
C PRO A 871 4.39 22.33 -5.31
N TYR A 872 4.44 21.11 -4.78
CA TYR A 872 5.61 20.25 -4.79
C TYR A 872 5.58 19.25 -5.96
N ILE A 873 4.44 19.07 -6.63
CA ILE A 873 4.27 18.08 -7.69
C ILE A 873 4.48 18.73 -9.05
N ASP A 874 5.40 18.20 -9.84
CA ASP A 874 5.59 18.63 -11.22
C ASP A 874 4.53 18.01 -12.14
N HIS A 875 4.37 16.69 -12.08
CA HIS A 875 3.42 15.95 -12.91
C HIS A 875 2.98 14.61 -12.28
N ILE A 876 1.83 14.13 -12.73
CA ILE A 876 1.27 12.80 -12.45
C ILE A 876 1.02 12.12 -13.81
N ILE A 877 1.70 11.02 -14.10
CA ILE A 877 1.52 10.21 -15.31
C ILE A 877 0.78 8.93 -14.94
N SER A 878 -0.31 8.63 -15.66
CA SER A 878 -0.97 7.33 -15.58
C SER A 878 -0.23 6.33 -16.48
N TRP A 879 0.06 5.13 -15.97
CA TRP A 879 0.80 4.12 -16.73
C TRP A 879 -0.07 3.30 -17.70
N GLY A 880 -0.93 4.01 -18.42
CA GLY A 880 -1.86 3.49 -19.41
C GLY A 880 -2.77 4.59 -19.92
N VAL A 881 -3.43 4.33 -21.05
CA VAL A 881 -4.48 5.21 -21.58
C VAL A 881 -5.86 4.59 -21.37
N SER A 882 -6.00 3.29 -21.60
CA SER A 882 -7.27 2.57 -21.46
C SER A 882 -7.03 1.08 -21.26
N GLY A 883 -7.90 0.40 -20.52
CA GLY A 883 -7.82 -1.03 -20.25
C GLY A 883 -6.94 -1.34 -19.03
N SER A 884 -6.27 -2.48 -19.09
CA SER A 884 -5.35 -2.91 -18.03
C SER A 884 -3.92 -2.47 -18.32
N GLY A 885 -3.23 -1.96 -17.30
CA GLY A 885 -1.79 -1.74 -17.32
C GLY A 885 -1.02 -3.07 -17.39
N TRP A 886 0.31 -2.98 -17.53
CA TRP A 886 1.16 -4.14 -17.83
C TRP A 886 1.14 -5.26 -16.77
N GLN A 887 0.65 -4.96 -15.55
CA GLN A 887 0.53 -5.94 -14.46
C GLN A 887 -0.91 -6.38 -14.19
N GLY A 888 -1.85 -6.13 -15.12
CA GLY A 888 -3.28 -6.28 -14.83
C GLY A 888 -3.83 -5.17 -13.93
N SER A 889 -3.10 -4.08 -13.75
CA SER A 889 -3.55 -2.88 -13.04
C SER A 889 -4.64 -2.15 -13.82
N TYR A 890 -5.43 -1.31 -13.17
CA TYR A 890 -6.43 -0.44 -13.80
C TYR A 890 -5.90 0.98 -13.90
N VAL A 891 -6.28 1.66 -14.98
CA VAL A 891 -6.09 3.09 -15.17
C VAL A 891 -7.44 3.81 -15.18
N LEU A 892 -7.52 5.03 -15.71
CA LEU A 892 -8.73 5.86 -15.65
C LEU A 892 -9.84 5.44 -16.64
N PHE A 893 -9.50 4.69 -17.68
CA PHE A 893 -10.45 4.25 -18.71
C PHE A 893 -10.39 2.73 -18.89
N ASP A 894 -11.53 2.10 -19.12
CA ASP A 894 -11.61 0.65 -19.32
C ASP A 894 -11.17 0.20 -20.73
N SER A 895 -11.21 -1.10 -21.00
CA SER A 895 -10.77 -1.66 -22.29
C SER A 895 -11.64 -1.25 -23.48
N GLN A 896 -12.84 -0.74 -23.21
CA GLN A 896 -13.80 -0.21 -24.17
C GLN A 896 -13.67 1.32 -24.32
N SER A 897 -12.64 1.92 -23.69
CA SER A 897 -12.39 3.35 -23.69
C SER A 897 -13.48 4.18 -23.00
N ASN A 898 -14.22 3.58 -22.07
CA ASN A 898 -15.19 4.29 -21.23
C ASN A 898 -14.55 4.71 -19.91
N ALA A 899 -15.00 5.83 -19.36
CA ALA A 899 -14.62 6.30 -18.04
C ALA A 899 -15.03 5.27 -16.98
N ASN A 900 -14.08 4.81 -16.17
CA ASN A 900 -14.34 3.90 -15.07
C ASN A 900 -14.37 4.66 -13.73
N GLY A 901 -14.59 3.92 -12.62
CA GLY A 901 -14.58 4.51 -11.27
C GLY A 901 -13.33 5.34 -10.97
N GLY A 902 -12.16 4.93 -11.47
CA GLY A 902 -10.90 5.67 -11.33
C GLY A 902 -10.93 7.07 -11.98
N TYR A 903 -11.51 7.21 -13.18
CA TYR A 903 -11.69 8.54 -13.80
C TYR A 903 -12.61 9.42 -12.97
N TYR A 904 -13.76 8.92 -12.53
CA TYR A 904 -14.71 9.73 -11.76
C TYR A 904 -14.13 10.13 -10.40
N GLY A 905 -13.45 9.20 -9.72
CA GLY A 905 -12.69 9.46 -8.51
C GLY A 905 -11.61 10.53 -8.70
N ALA A 906 -10.83 10.46 -9.78
CA ALA A 906 -9.84 11.47 -10.10
C ALA A 906 -10.48 12.82 -10.45
N MET A 907 -11.60 12.86 -11.18
CA MET A 907 -12.21 14.10 -11.69
C MET A 907 -12.87 14.94 -10.59
N LYS A 908 -13.55 14.30 -9.62
CA LYS A 908 -14.15 14.98 -8.47
C LYS A 908 -13.95 14.15 -7.18
N PRO A 909 -12.75 14.20 -6.57
CA PRO A 909 -12.40 13.34 -5.44
C PRO A 909 -13.37 13.39 -4.27
N ASP A 910 -13.68 14.59 -3.75
CA ASP A 910 -14.57 14.74 -2.59
C ASP A 910 -15.97 14.23 -2.89
N ARG A 911 -16.50 14.55 -4.09
CA ARG A 911 -17.81 14.07 -4.51
C ARG A 911 -17.85 12.56 -4.65
N PHE A 912 -16.80 11.93 -5.18
CA PHE A 912 -16.76 10.47 -5.31
C PHE A 912 -16.69 9.79 -3.94
N ILE A 913 -15.83 10.27 -3.03
CA ILE A 913 -15.70 9.74 -1.67
C ILE A 913 -17.01 9.87 -0.90
N LEU A 914 -17.61 11.06 -0.87
CA LEU A 914 -18.85 11.32 -0.13
C LEU A 914 -20.06 10.56 -0.70
N GLY A 915 -20.04 10.20 -1.98
CA GLY A 915 -21.11 9.43 -2.61
C GLY A 915 -20.94 7.91 -2.54
N HIS A 916 -19.79 7.45 -2.01
CA HIS A 916 -19.47 6.04 -1.78
C HIS A 916 -19.03 5.81 -0.33
N SER A 917 -19.57 6.57 0.62
CA SER A 917 -19.21 6.53 2.05
C SER A 917 -19.44 5.16 2.70
N TYR A 918 -20.20 4.26 2.05
CA TYR A 918 -20.32 2.88 2.48
C TYR A 918 -18.97 2.11 2.44
N LEU A 919 -17.95 2.65 1.77
CA LEU A 919 -16.59 2.13 1.73
C LEU A 919 -15.68 2.67 2.86
N ASP A 920 -16.15 3.62 3.66
CA ASP A 920 -15.37 4.28 4.73
C ASP A 920 -14.78 3.27 5.71
N GLN A 921 -15.52 2.19 6.02
CA GLN A 921 -15.04 1.13 6.91
C GLN A 921 -13.77 0.44 6.37
N TYR A 922 -13.65 0.27 5.05
CA TYR A 922 -12.44 -0.32 4.46
C TYR A 922 -11.28 0.70 4.45
N PHE A 923 -11.58 1.98 4.20
CA PHE A 923 -10.63 3.08 4.11
C PHE A 923 -10.59 3.94 5.39
N GLU A 924 -10.74 3.30 6.55
CA GLU A 924 -10.99 3.98 7.81
C GLU A 924 -9.93 5.05 8.12
N GLY A 925 -10.39 6.30 8.29
CA GLY A 925 -9.54 7.44 8.62
C GLY A 925 -8.67 7.96 7.47
N GLU A 926 -8.70 7.37 6.26
CA GLU A 926 -7.84 7.80 5.16
C GLU A 926 -8.25 9.15 4.58
N TYR A 927 -9.56 9.43 4.49
CA TYR A 927 -10.06 10.70 3.97
C TYR A 927 -9.68 11.89 4.87
N GLU A 928 -9.69 11.71 6.18
CA GLU A 928 -9.28 12.68 7.19
C GLU A 928 -7.79 12.95 7.12
N LYS A 929 -6.98 11.89 7.00
CA LYS A 929 -5.52 12.00 6.90
C LYS A 929 -5.08 12.85 5.71
N VAL A 930 -5.79 12.80 4.58
CA VAL A 930 -5.45 13.55 3.37
C VAL A 930 -6.06 14.96 3.33
N GLN A 931 -6.73 15.42 4.38
CA GLN A 931 -7.20 16.81 4.47
C GLN A 931 -6.04 17.79 4.67
N ASN A 932 -6.26 19.04 4.27
CA ASN A 932 -5.35 20.15 4.56
C ASN A 932 -5.21 20.35 6.08
N GLY A 933 -4.02 20.73 6.56
CA GLY A 933 -3.76 20.93 7.98
C GLY A 933 -3.60 19.65 8.81
N TYR A 934 -3.83 18.45 8.24
CA TYR A 934 -3.51 17.19 8.94
C TYR A 934 -2.00 17.07 9.18
N GLU A 935 -1.61 16.91 10.44
CA GLU A 935 -0.22 16.78 10.89
C GLU A 935 0.32 15.38 10.58
N ILE A 936 1.44 15.34 9.84
CA ILE A 936 2.06 14.10 9.35
C ILE A 936 3.28 13.80 10.22
N ASP A 937 3.25 12.69 10.94
CA ASP A 937 4.38 12.22 11.74
C ASP A 937 5.49 11.65 10.84
N LEU A 938 6.66 12.31 10.86
CA LEU A 938 7.88 11.89 10.16
C LEU A 938 8.85 11.10 11.05
N GLY A 939 8.44 10.77 12.27
CA GLY A 939 9.22 10.05 13.26
C GLY A 939 10.28 10.93 13.92
N ASP A 940 11.55 10.54 13.81
CA ASP A 940 12.70 11.27 14.36
C ASP A 940 12.92 12.66 13.73
N LEU A 941 12.29 12.94 12.58
CA LEU A 941 12.33 14.25 11.92
C LEU A 941 11.25 15.21 12.46
N GLY A 942 10.41 14.77 13.41
CA GLY A 942 9.29 15.54 13.94
C GLY A 942 8.04 15.39 13.07
N SER A 943 7.21 16.43 13.04
CA SER A 943 5.98 16.45 12.25
C SER A 943 6.05 17.46 11.10
N TYR A 944 5.25 17.19 10.07
CA TYR A 944 5.08 18.06 8.92
C TYR A 944 3.60 18.41 8.74
N THR A 945 3.30 19.69 8.65
CA THR A 945 1.94 20.19 8.44
C THR A 945 1.95 21.17 7.28
N ARG A 946 0.97 21.02 6.38
CA ARG A 946 0.75 21.92 5.25
C ARG A 946 -0.53 22.72 5.42
#